data_AF-A0A7C5QA26-F1
#
_entry.id   AF-A0A7C5QA26-F1
#
_cell.length_a   1.000
_cell.length_b   1.000
_cell.length_c   1.000
_cell.angle_alpha   90.00
_cell.angle_beta   90.00
_cell.angle_gamma   90.00
#
_symmetry.space_group_name_H-M   'P 1'
#
loop_
_entity.id
_entity.type
_entity.pdbx_description
1 polymer ?
#
loop_
_entity_poly.entity_id
_entity_poly.type
_entity_poly.pdbx_seq_one_letter_code
_entity_poly.pdbx_strand_id
1 'polypeptide(L)'
;MTVLKYFFDAKNGTGNVSIDTEGAMNTIDFQFIDSFEQVIAKIEESKPKVVIIKSNKKKSFITGADLKELLSSDIEKIKILLIRLNSLYGKLASSGIPVIAILNDQVALGGGFEFLLRTCDKIIATPGSSFGLPEIHLGLIPSGGGIYILERVIGLESGLNAIIRGRNFNAEELLQTGLVETYNWGEIENKITNLIGKLDKKSIRTTNPSSLPIIPEKEEQRKKIIETYLGRAVTSPHRPWLKCAVELFEKGINCSFDSFIEENISLFCRLWKEKNTKNKIDFFILKNFTFKPLPQVNFKETIECKTIGIIGAGLMGRGIAQVAADSGINVKIMDVNEEITKGAIETIKNSLQGLVKKGRWTQKRFEMCMARINAVNSLQNICDVPLIIEAIPEQLELKQELVGKIHKINPDVIFATNTSSIPIGDISKGTSNPVLVGGMHFFSPVPLMELVEVIEGKDSSKLTINIILSLATKMGKTCIVVGDGPGFYTSRVFSSFLYGGFYCVEAGVLPWEVDRIAVRAGFPRGPIHMFCSVGGMIPYHAGKFMESRNPRRFKVPESMEKAATHGYVGAGGKKGFYLDEEGTKPDETVLNILPRKQGIPVPDEKEIEDILLLGMVNEAFWIFGEGILRDIASMEIGAVLGIGFPDCFHGPARYASMRGIGNVLKCIEELYEKFLIPHLEPAPELKRLVACGVEGNLI
;
A
#
# COMPACT_ATOMS: atom_id res chain seq x y z
N MET A 1 32.08 -13.84 7.28
CA MET A 1 31.45 -13.96 8.62
C MET A 1 30.22 -14.86 8.49
N THR A 2 29.89 -15.76 9.41
CA THR A 2 28.68 -16.60 9.27
C THR A 2 27.45 -15.84 9.74
N VAL A 3 26.42 -15.70 8.88
CA VAL A 3 25.17 -14.95 9.21
C VAL A 3 24.19 -15.79 10.03
N LEU A 4 24.30 -17.11 9.95
CA LEU A 4 23.69 -18.04 10.90
C LEU A 4 24.77 -18.60 11.81
N LYS A 5 24.63 -18.38 13.12
CA LYS A 5 25.54 -18.94 14.12
C LYS A 5 24.85 -20.08 14.85
N TYR A 6 25.56 -21.19 14.95
CA TYR A 6 25.10 -22.38 15.67
C TYR A 6 25.94 -22.62 16.91
N PHE A 7 25.28 -22.90 18.03
CA PHE A 7 25.90 -23.30 19.29
C PHE A 7 25.15 -24.50 19.88
N PHE A 8 25.86 -25.57 20.22
CA PHE A 8 25.28 -26.72 20.93
C PHE A 8 25.47 -26.57 22.44
N ASP A 9 24.37 -26.44 23.17
CA ASP A 9 24.35 -26.46 24.61
C ASP A 9 24.21 -27.91 25.10
N ALA A 10 25.35 -28.53 25.39
CA ALA A 10 25.40 -29.91 25.87
C ALA A 10 24.66 -30.12 27.21
N LYS A 11 24.55 -29.08 28.06
CA LYS A 11 23.90 -29.17 29.37
C LYS A 11 22.39 -29.35 29.21
N ASN A 12 21.79 -28.59 28.32
CA ASN A 12 20.35 -28.65 28.04
C ASN A 12 20.00 -29.58 26.87
N GLY A 13 21.01 -30.02 26.10
CA GLY A 13 20.84 -30.80 24.87
C GLY A 13 20.20 -29.99 23.74
N THR A 14 20.37 -28.67 23.72
CA THR A 14 19.71 -27.77 22.76
C THR A 14 20.70 -27.26 21.71
N GLY A 15 20.30 -27.27 20.45
CA GLY A 15 21.00 -26.59 19.37
C GLY A 15 20.46 -25.17 19.21
N ASN A 16 21.26 -24.14 19.37
CA ASN A 16 20.82 -22.75 19.29
C ASN A 16 21.32 -22.12 17.99
N VAL A 17 20.40 -21.64 17.17
CA VAL A 17 20.67 -20.93 15.92
C VAL A 17 20.27 -19.46 16.09
N SER A 18 21.22 -18.55 15.88
CA SER A 18 20.94 -17.11 15.84
C SER A 18 21.11 -16.56 14.43
N ILE A 19 20.11 -15.81 13.96
CA ILE A 19 20.08 -15.14 12.66
C ILE A 19 20.53 -13.69 12.82
N ASP A 20 21.54 -13.29 12.06
CA ASP A 20 22.09 -11.94 12.03
C ASP A 20 22.77 -11.66 10.68
N THR A 21 21.99 -11.32 9.67
CA THR A 21 22.52 -10.95 8.34
C THR A 21 22.96 -9.49 8.33
N GLU A 22 23.67 -9.05 7.28
CA GLU A 22 24.02 -7.64 7.13
C GLU A 22 22.78 -6.74 6.98
N GLY A 23 22.88 -5.46 7.36
CA GLY A 23 21.81 -4.47 7.20
C GLY A 23 20.79 -4.41 8.34
N ALA A 24 19.76 -3.56 8.19
CA ALA A 24 18.77 -3.30 9.24
C ALA A 24 17.76 -4.45 9.46
N MET A 25 17.55 -5.29 8.45
CA MET A 25 16.58 -6.39 8.43
C MET A 25 17.27 -7.69 8.03
N ASN A 26 16.81 -8.83 8.51
CA ASN A 26 17.33 -10.14 8.10
C ASN A 26 16.73 -10.53 6.75
N THR A 27 17.57 -10.88 5.79
CA THR A 27 17.18 -11.29 4.43
C THR A 27 17.78 -12.65 4.07
N ILE A 28 17.17 -13.35 3.12
CA ILE A 28 17.73 -14.58 2.56
C ILE A 28 18.60 -14.19 1.37
N ASP A 29 19.92 -14.16 1.60
CA ASP A 29 20.96 -13.92 0.59
C ASP A 29 21.79 -15.20 0.32
N PHE A 30 22.76 -15.14 -0.60
CA PHE A 30 23.66 -16.27 -0.89
C PHE A 30 24.36 -16.77 0.38
N GLN A 31 24.81 -15.84 1.21
CA GLN A 31 25.56 -16.12 2.42
C GLN A 31 24.70 -16.79 3.50
N PHE A 32 23.42 -16.48 3.56
CA PHE A 32 22.42 -17.14 4.39
C PHE A 32 22.26 -18.59 3.97
N ILE A 33 22.11 -18.86 2.67
CA ILE A 33 21.96 -20.22 2.14
C ILE A 33 23.20 -21.07 2.47
N ASP A 34 24.40 -20.51 2.26
CA ASP A 34 25.66 -21.18 2.60
C ASP A 34 25.79 -21.44 4.11
N SER A 35 25.48 -20.43 4.93
CA SER A 35 25.50 -20.57 6.39
C SER A 35 24.47 -21.59 6.87
N PHE A 36 23.31 -21.66 6.22
CA PHE A 36 22.24 -22.58 6.59
C PHE A 36 22.63 -24.03 6.35
N GLU A 37 23.28 -24.32 5.22
CA GLU A 37 23.84 -25.63 4.94
C GLU A 37 24.89 -26.05 5.98
N GLN A 38 25.80 -25.13 6.36
CA GLN A 38 26.79 -25.39 7.41
C GLN A 38 26.14 -25.64 8.78
N VAL A 39 25.08 -24.91 9.10
CA VAL A 39 24.33 -25.10 10.35
C VAL A 39 23.63 -26.45 10.38
N ILE A 40 23.01 -26.87 9.27
CA ILE A 40 22.39 -28.20 9.16
C ILE A 40 23.43 -29.30 9.40
N ALA A 41 24.60 -29.22 8.76
CA ALA A 41 25.68 -30.19 8.96
C ALA A 41 26.11 -30.29 10.44
N LYS A 42 26.23 -29.15 11.14
CA LYS A 42 26.55 -29.12 12.58
C LYS A 42 25.44 -29.70 13.45
N ILE A 43 24.17 -29.52 13.07
CA ILE A 43 23.01 -30.11 13.77
C ILE A 43 23.02 -31.63 13.61
N GLU A 44 23.32 -32.14 12.40
CA GLU A 44 23.44 -33.57 12.13
C GLU A 44 24.61 -34.22 12.89
N GLU A 45 25.71 -33.48 13.07
CA GLU A 45 26.89 -33.93 13.83
C GLU A 45 26.59 -34.02 15.35
N SER A 46 26.04 -32.96 15.93
CA SER A 46 25.82 -32.84 17.38
C SER A 46 24.55 -33.51 17.89
N LYS A 47 23.57 -33.75 17.00
CA LYS A 47 22.28 -34.43 17.26
C LYS A 47 21.56 -33.89 18.51
N PRO A 48 21.24 -32.59 18.54
CA PRO A 48 20.55 -32.00 19.68
C PRO A 48 19.16 -32.62 19.87
N LYS A 49 18.63 -32.54 21.09
CA LYS A 49 17.25 -32.96 21.39
C LYS A 49 16.21 -32.06 20.74
N VAL A 50 16.57 -30.78 20.54
CA VAL A 50 15.74 -29.74 19.92
C VAL A 50 16.65 -28.63 19.38
N VAL A 51 16.26 -28.01 18.28
CA VAL A 51 16.87 -26.81 17.73
C VAL A 51 16.00 -25.60 18.04
N ILE A 52 16.60 -24.51 18.51
CA ILE A 52 15.94 -23.24 18.80
C ILE A 52 16.51 -22.19 17.85
N ILE A 53 15.65 -21.55 17.06
CA ILE A 53 16.00 -20.51 16.11
C ILE A 53 15.51 -19.16 16.62
N LYS A 54 16.42 -18.19 16.70
CA LYS A 54 16.17 -16.81 17.14
C LYS A 54 16.76 -15.81 16.16
N SER A 55 16.21 -14.62 16.12
CA SER A 55 16.83 -13.47 15.46
C SER A 55 17.46 -12.53 16.48
N ASN A 56 18.65 -12.00 16.15
CA ASN A 56 19.31 -10.96 16.95
C ASN A 56 18.78 -9.54 16.65
N LYS A 57 18.00 -9.36 15.58
CA LYS A 57 17.47 -8.04 15.18
C LYS A 57 16.18 -7.72 15.92
N LYS A 58 16.01 -6.49 16.41
CA LYS A 58 14.88 -6.11 17.28
C LYS A 58 13.49 -6.27 16.64
N LYS A 59 13.35 -6.00 15.34
CA LYS A 59 12.05 -5.96 14.63
C LYS A 59 11.93 -6.94 13.46
N SER A 60 13.00 -7.66 13.15
CA SER A 60 13.09 -8.54 11.99
C SER A 60 13.42 -9.96 12.44
N PHE A 61 12.61 -10.95 12.06
CA PHE A 61 13.03 -12.33 12.11
C PHE A 61 13.78 -12.69 10.81
N ILE A 62 13.04 -12.74 9.69
CA ILE A 62 13.53 -12.77 8.30
C ILE A 62 12.43 -12.11 7.43
N THR A 63 12.75 -11.12 6.62
CA THR A 63 11.75 -10.33 5.86
C THR A 63 11.82 -10.53 4.34
N GLY A 64 12.14 -11.74 3.92
CA GLY A 64 12.15 -12.15 2.51
C GLY A 64 13.57 -12.32 1.96
N ALA A 65 13.66 -12.47 0.64
CA ALA A 65 14.94 -12.57 -0.07
C ALA A 65 15.60 -11.21 -0.27
N ASP A 66 16.93 -11.19 -0.44
CA ASP A 66 17.64 -9.97 -0.80
C ASP A 66 17.38 -9.61 -2.28
N LEU A 67 16.55 -8.58 -2.49
CA LEU A 67 16.19 -8.16 -3.85
C LEU A 67 17.37 -7.61 -4.67
N LYS A 68 18.36 -6.98 -4.03
CA LYS A 68 19.52 -6.43 -4.76
C LYS A 68 20.35 -7.57 -5.33
N GLU A 69 20.58 -8.59 -4.51
CA GLU A 69 21.31 -9.78 -4.91
C GLU A 69 20.58 -10.57 -6.00
N LEU A 70 19.26 -10.77 -5.86
CA LEU A 70 18.45 -11.42 -6.89
C LEU A 70 18.46 -10.64 -8.21
N LEU A 71 18.32 -9.31 -8.18
CA LEU A 71 18.37 -8.48 -9.39
C LEU A 71 19.73 -8.50 -10.09
N SER A 72 20.81 -8.69 -9.33
CA SER A 72 22.16 -8.84 -9.89
C SER A 72 22.46 -10.25 -10.45
N SER A 73 21.52 -11.18 -10.30
CA SER A 73 21.69 -12.59 -10.68
C SER A 73 20.94 -12.93 -11.97
N ASP A 74 21.51 -13.83 -12.76
CA ASP A 74 20.79 -14.41 -13.90
C ASP A 74 19.72 -15.43 -13.42
N ILE A 75 18.81 -15.76 -14.32
CA ILE A 75 17.67 -16.61 -13.99
C ILE A 75 18.06 -18.06 -13.65
N GLU A 76 19.10 -18.60 -14.26
CA GLU A 76 19.54 -19.97 -13.98
C GLU A 76 20.14 -20.04 -12.59
N LYS A 77 20.93 -19.03 -12.21
CA LYS A 77 21.44 -18.87 -10.84
C LYS A 77 20.30 -18.79 -9.84
N ILE A 78 19.29 -17.93 -10.09
CA ILE A 78 18.10 -17.82 -9.22
C ILE A 78 17.41 -19.18 -9.07
N LYS A 79 17.19 -19.90 -10.18
CA LYS A 79 16.56 -21.22 -10.16
C LYS A 79 17.36 -22.22 -9.32
N ILE A 80 18.67 -22.28 -9.50
CA ILE A 80 19.57 -23.16 -8.73
C ILE A 80 19.48 -22.83 -7.23
N LEU A 81 19.44 -21.55 -6.86
CA LEU A 81 19.29 -21.13 -5.47
C LEU A 81 17.97 -21.58 -4.87
N LEU A 82 16.86 -21.40 -5.60
CA LEU A 82 15.55 -21.81 -5.11
C LEU A 82 15.48 -23.32 -4.92
N ILE A 83 16.06 -24.10 -5.83
CA ILE A 83 16.17 -25.56 -5.69
C ILE A 83 17.02 -25.91 -4.46
N ARG A 84 18.19 -25.29 -4.31
CA ARG A 84 19.09 -25.53 -3.17
C ARG A 84 18.43 -25.16 -1.84
N LEU A 85 17.79 -24.00 -1.75
CA LEU A 85 17.09 -23.54 -0.55
C LEU A 85 15.96 -24.48 -0.16
N ASN A 86 15.12 -24.89 -1.12
CA ASN A 86 14.04 -25.84 -0.89
C ASN A 86 14.56 -27.23 -0.45
N SER A 87 15.71 -27.67 -0.99
CA SER A 87 16.38 -28.90 -0.56
C SER A 87 16.87 -28.79 0.88
N LEU A 88 17.50 -27.68 1.27
CA LEU A 88 17.96 -27.44 2.65
C LEU A 88 16.80 -27.42 3.64
N TYR A 89 15.66 -26.81 3.29
CA TYR A 89 14.43 -26.89 4.09
C TYR A 89 14.01 -28.34 4.32
N GLY A 90 13.98 -29.14 3.26
CA GLY A 90 13.65 -30.57 3.33
C GLY A 90 14.63 -31.38 4.19
N LYS A 91 15.94 -31.10 4.10
CA LYS A 91 16.97 -31.76 4.92
C LYS A 91 16.76 -31.50 6.41
N LEU A 92 16.58 -30.24 6.82
CA LEU A 92 16.33 -29.91 8.23
C LEU A 92 15.02 -30.54 8.72
N ALA A 93 13.94 -30.42 7.94
CA ALA A 93 12.65 -31.01 8.28
C ALA A 93 12.73 -32.54 8.42
N SER A 94 13.54 -33.21 7.60
CA SER A 94 13.72 -34.67 7.61
C SER A 94 14.73 -35.19 8.62
N SER A 95 15.39 -34.32 9.38
CA SER A 95 16.42 -34.69 10.38
C SER A 95 15.86 -35.48 11.58
N GLY A 96 14.54 -35.40 11.82
CA GLY A 96 13.89 -36.00 12.99
C GLY A 96 14.18 -35.26 14.31
N ILE A 97 14.81 -34.09 14.24
CA ILE A 97 15.09 -33.22 15.38
C ILE A 97 14.02 -32.13 15.45
N PRO A 98 13.30 -31.99 16.58
CA PRO A 98 12.34 -30.90 16.75
C PRO A 98 12.97 -29.51 16.59
N VAL A 99 12.27 -28.59 15.93
CA VAL A 99 12.73 -27.21 15.70
C VAL A 99 11.70 -26.20 16.21
N ILE A 100 12.14 -25.25 17.03
CA ILE A 100 11.33 -24.16 17.58
C ILE A 100 11.88 -22.83 17.12
N ALA A 101 11.05 -21.97 16.53
CA ALA A 101 11.39 -20.56 16.31
C ALA A 101 10.81 -19.67 17.42
N ILE A 102 11.54 -18.62 17.79
CA ILE A 102 11.08 -17.62 18.76
C ILE A 102 11.13 -16.23 18.15
N LEU A 103 9.98 -15.55 18.15
CA LEU A 103 9.80 -14.20 17.64
C LEU A 103 9.37 -13.25 18.77
N ASN A 104 10.02 -12.09 18.86
CA ASN A 104 9.73 -11.07 19.87
C ASN A 104 9.37 -9.73 19.22
N ASP A 105 8.08 -9.50 19.00
CA ASP A 105 7.56 -8.28 18.35
C ASP A 105 8.28 -8.04 17.00
N GLN A 106 8.49 -9.16 16.31
CA GLN A 106 9.29 -9.29 15.10
C GLN A 106 8.39 -9.68 13.93
N VAL A 107 8.90 -9.42 12.73
CA VAL A 107 8.22 -9.66 11.48
C VAL A 107 8.94 -10.76 10.68
N ALA A 108 8.17 -11.73 10.18
CA ALA A 108 8.62 -12.79 9.29
C ALA A 108 7.81 -12.77 7.99
N LEU A 109 8.42 -12.33 6.88
CA LEU A 109 7.71 -12.13 5.60
C LEU A 109 8.35 -12.91 4.46
N GLY A 110 7.51 -13.27 3.50
CA GLY A 110 7.88 -13.97 2.28
C GLY A 110 8.68 -15.23 2.58
N GLY A 111 9.84 -15.37 1.95
CA GLY A 111 10.78 -16.46 2.23
C GLY A 111 11.11 -16.68 3.70
N GLY A 112 11.01 -15.65 4.56
CA GLY A 112 11.16 -15.79 6.01
C GLY A 112 9.99 -16.48 6.70
N PHE A 113 8.76 -16.26 6.23
CA PHE A 113 7.62 -17.03 6.71
C PHE A 113 7.64 -18.45 6.12
N GLU A 114 8.04 -18.61 4.85
CA GLU A 114 8.25 -19.94 4.26
C GLU A 114 9.32 -20.73 5.00
N PHE A 115 10.42 -20.10 5.41
CA PHE A 115 11.44 -20.68 6.27
C PHE A 115 10.82 -21.25 7.55
N LEU A 116 10.00 -20.46 8.25
CA LEU A 116 9.31 -20.91 9.46
C LEU A 116 8.35 -22.07 9.18
N LEU A 117 7.51 -21.94 8.16
CA LEU A 117 6.52 -22.97 7.78
C LEU A 117 7.17 -24.29 7.37
N ARG A 118 8.37 -24.24 6.80
CA ARG A 118 9.08 -25.41 6.26
C ARG A 118 10.05 -26.05 7.24
N THR A 119 10.55 -25.30 8.23
CA THR A 119 11.63 -25.78 9.11
C THR A 119 11.23 -25.90 10.57
N CYS A 120 10.15 -25.27 11.02
CA CYS A 120 9.78 -25.23 12.44
C CYS A 120 8.56 -26.10 12.75
N ASP A 121 8.64 -26.85 13.85
CA ASP A 121 7.51 -27.58 14.44
C ASP A 121 6.61 -26.64 15.24
N LYS A 122 7.22 -25.67 15.91
CA LYS A 122 6.54 -24.66 16.72
C LYS A 122 7.14 -23.29 16.52
N ILE A 123 6.26 -22.30 16.42
CA ILE A 123 6.61 -20.89 16.35
C ILE A 123 6.06 -20.24 17.62
N ILE A 124 6.96 -19.82 18.49
CA ILE A 124 6.62 -19.10 19.72
C ILE A 124 6.78 -17.61 19.43
N ALA A 125 5.71 -16.84 19.49
CA ALA A 125 5.74 -15.42 19.17
C ALA A 125 5.16 -14.57 20.30
N THR A 126 5.60 -13.32 20.44
CA THR A 126 4.86 -12.37 21.30
C THR A 126 3.65 -11.80 20.54
N PRO A 127 2.59 -11.39 21.26
CA PRO A 127 1.48 -10.64 20.68
C PRO A 127 1.94 -9.49 19.79
N GLY A 128 1.30 -9.34 18.63
CA GLY A 128 1.68 -8.34 17.61
C GLY A 128 2.82 -8.72 16.66
N SER A 129 3.51 -9.85 16.86
CA SER A 129 4.43 -10.39 15.84
C SER A 129 3.66 -10.69 14.55
N SER A 130 4.29 -10.45 13.39
CA SER A 130 3.60 -10.46 12.10
C SER A 130 4.23 -11.43 11.10
N PHE A 131 3.37 -12.13 10.35
CA PHE A 131 3.71 -13.16 9.37
C PHE A 131 3.02 -12.88 8.05
N GLY A 132 3.62 -13.21 6.91
CA GLY A 132 2.93 -12.98 5.64
C GLY A 132 3.72 -13.42 4.42
N LEU A 133 3.03 -13.54 3.29
CA LEU A 133 3.60 -13.87 1.98
C LEU A 133 3.25 -12.74 0.98
N PRO A 134 3.94 -11.59 1.07
CA PRO A 134 3.61 -10.38 0.32
C PRO A 134 4.19 -10.33 -1.10
N GLU A 135 4.69 -11.44 -1.65
CA GLU A 135 5.37 -11.51 -2.96
C GLU A 135 4.51 -10.95 -4.11
N ILE A 136 3.19 -10.99 -3.99
CA ILE A 136 2.26 -10.41 -4.97
C ILE A 136 2.51 -8.91 -5.18
N HIS A 137 3.00 -8.20 -4.15
CA HIS A 137 3.34 -6.78 -4.22
C HIS A 137 4.60 -6.51 -5.05
N LEU A 138 5.39 -7.54 -5.35
CA LEU A 138 6.53 -7.52 -6.28
C LEU A 138 6.18 -8.08 -7.66
N GLY A 139 4.93 -8.49 -7.87
CA GLY A 139 4.52 -9.20 -9.09
C GLY A 139 5.02 -10.65 -9.14
N LEU A 140 5.37 -11.20 -7.98
CA LEU A 140 5.90 -12.54 -7.80
C LEU A 140 4.91 -13.39 -6.99
N ILE A 141 5.31 -14.63 -6.76
CA ILE A 141 4.65 -15.59 -5.88
C ILE A 141 5.68 -16.16 -4.91
N PRO A 142 5.26 -16.65 -3.72
CA PRO A 142 6.15 -17.39 -2.82
C PRO A 142 6.75 -18.60 -3.54
N SER A 143 7.97 -19.01 -3.21
CA SER A 143 8.70 -20.07 -3.94
C SER A 143 9.30 -21.16 -3.05
N GLY A 144 9.08 -21.06 -1.74
CA GLY A 144 9.45 -22.03 -0.71
C GLY A 144 8.28 -22.95 -0.30
N GLY A 145 7.18 -23.01 -1.06
CA GLY A 145 6.03 -23.87 -0.76
C GLY A 145 5.01 -23.31 0.23
N GLY A 146 5.08 -22.01 0.53
CA GLY A 146 4.17 -21.35 1.46
C GLY A 146 2.70 -21.46 1.06
N ILE A 147 2.38 -21.36 -0.24
CA ILE A 147 1.01 -21.53 -0.75
C ILE A 147 0.46 -22.92 -0.39
N TYR A 148 1.24 -23.97 -0.65
CA TYR A 148 0.84 -25.36 -0.40
C TYR A 148 0.54 -25.63 1.08
N ILE A 149 1.32 -25.01 1.98
CA ILE A 149 1.17 -25.18 3.43
C ILE A 149 0.00 -24.34 3.94
N LEU A 150 -0.13 -23.08 3.51
CA LEU A 150 -1.22 -22.20 3.94
C LEU A 150 -2.57 -22.76 3.53
N GLU A 151 -2.72 -23.26 2.30
CA GLU A 151 -3.96 -23.89 1.84
C GLU A 151 -4.45 -24.98 2.80
N ARG A 152 -3.53 -25.80 3.33
CA ARG A 152 -3.85 -26.90 4.26
C ARG A 152 -4.08 -26.43 5.69
N VAL A 153 -3.47 -25.32 6.08
CA VAL A 153 -3.45 -24.85 7.47
C VAL A 153 -4.58 -23.85 7.77
N ILE A 154 -4.92 -22.99 6.81
CA ILE A 154 -5.93 -21.94 6.98
C ILE A 154 -7.10 -22.05 5.98
N GLY A 155 -7.05 -23.01 5.05
CA GLY A 155 -8.10 -23.27 4.06
C GLY A 155 -7.88 -22.51 2.75
N LEU A 156 -8.57 -22.95 1.70
CA LEU A 156 -8.38 -22.44 0.34
C LEU A 156 -8.75 -20.96 0.23
N GLU A 157 -9.94 -20.59 0.67
CA GLU A 157 -10.45 -19.22 0.51
C GLU A 157 -9.62 -18.21 1.31
N SER A 158 -9.28 -18.54 2.56
CA SER A 158 -8.41 -17.71 3.42
C SER A 158 -7.00 -17.59 2.83
N GLY A 159 -6.45 -18.71 2.30
CA GLY A 159 -5.17 -18.74 1.61
C GLY A 159 -5.13 -17.85 0.38
N LEU A 160 -6.09 -18.04 -0.54
CA LEU A 160 -6.25 -17.21 -1.73
C LEU A 160 -6.37 -15.74 -1.38
N ASN A 161 -7.23 -15.41 -0.41
CA ASN A 161 -7.42 -14.03 0.04
C ASN A 161 -6.13 -13.41 0.56
N ALA A 162 -5.37 -14.17 1.37
CA ALA A 162 -4.12 -13.71 1.95
C ALA A 162 -3.03 -13.48 0.89
N ILE A 163 -2.86 -14.41 -0.05
CA ILE A 163 -1.85 -14.31 -1.11
C ILE A 163 -2.19 -13.20 -2.11
N ILE A 164 -3.43 -13.16 -2.61
CA ILE A 164 -3.84 -12.19 -3.63
C ILE A 164 -3.81 -10.76 -3.09
N ARG A 165 -4.09 -10.56 -1.81
CA ARG A 165 -3.99 -9.25 -1.15
C ARG A 165 -2.61 -8.95 -0.57
N GLY A 166 -1.70 -9.92 -0.57
CA GLY A 166 -0.42 -9.84 0.14
C GLY A 166 -0.62 -9.45 1.60
N ARG A 167 -1.60 -10.06 2.28
CA ARG A 167 -2.02 -9.73 3.64
C ARG A 167 -1.07 -10.36 4.66
N ASN A 168 -0.73 -9.60 5.69
CA ASN A 168 -0.05 -10.13 6.86
C ASN A 168 -1.07 -10.65 7.90
N PHE A 169 -0.66 -11.70 8.60
CA PHE A 169 -1.29 -12.28 9.78
C PHE A 169 -0.56 -11.78 11.03
N ASN A 170 -1.31 -11.39 12.05
CA ASN A 170 -0.72 -11.30 13.38
C ASN A 170 -0.65 -12.70 14.01
N ALA A 171 0.27 -12.89 14.96
CA ALA A 171 0.47 -14.17 15.64
C ALA A 171 -0.82 -14.76 16.23
N GLU A 172 -1.70 -13.89 16.73
CA GLU A 172 -3.01 -14.23 17.31
C GLU A 172 -3.96 -14.87 16.29
N GLU A 173 -3.89 -14.46 15.02
CA GLU A 173 -4.71 -15.04 13.94
C GLU A 173 -4.28 -16.47 13.60
N LEU A 174 -3.01 -16.80 13.87
CA LEU A 174 -2.45 -18.12 13.58
C LEU A 174 -2.54 -19.08 14.77
N LEU A 175 -3.08 -18.68 15.92
CA LEU A 175 -3.23 -19.57 17.09
C LEU A 175 -4.03 -20.83 16.78
N GLN A 176 -5.10 -20.70 16.00
CA GLN A 176 -5.99 -21.81 15.64
C GLN A 176 -5.28 -22.88 14.78
N THR A 177 -4.16 -22.52 14.15
CA THR A 177 -3.37 -23.44 13.33
C THR A 177 -2.58 -24.45 14.18
N GLY A 178 -2.35 -24.15 15.45
CA GLY A 178 -1.46 -24.91 16.34
C GLY A 178 0.04 -24.80 16.01
N LEU A 179 0.42 -24.16 14.91
CA LEU A 179 1.81 -23.88 14.53
C LEU A 179 2.38 -22.72 15.35
N VAL A 180 1.56 -21.69 15.57
CA VAL A 180 1.93 -20.48 16.31
C VAL A 180 1.32 -20.53 17.71
N GLU A 181 2.15 -20.27 18.72
CA GLU A 181 1.72 -20.03 20.08
C GLU A 181 2.15 -18.62 20.51
N THR A 182 1.31 -17.95 21.30
CA THR A 182 1.59 -16.59 21.77
C THR A 182 1.79 -16.51 23.27
N TYR A 183 2.84 -15.80 23.70
CA TYR A 183 3.17 -15.57 25.12
C TYR A 183 3.80 -14.20 25.32
N ASN A 184 3.73 -13.65 26.53
CA ASN A 184 4.49 -12.45 26.85
C ASN A 184 5.99 -12.77 26.89
N TRP A 185 6.86 -11.80 26.56
CA TRP A 185 8.31 -12.03 26.47
C TRP A 185 8.91 -12.68 27.72
N GLY A 186 8.51 -12.23 28.92
CA GLY A 186 9.00 -12.79 30.20
C GLY A 186 8.55 -14.23 30.50
N GLU A 187 7.61 -14.78 29.74
CA GLU A 187 7.07 -16.12 29.93
C GLU A 187 7.73 -17.14 28.99
N ILE A 188 8.35 -16.68 27.90
CA ILE A 188 8.82 -17.54 26.80
C ILE A 188 9.88 -18.54 27.27
N GLU A 189 10.85 -18.13 28.10
CA GLU A 189 11.91 -19.04 28.58
C GLU A 189 11.34 -20.23 29.35
N ASN A 190 10.46 -19.96 30.33
CA ASN A 190 9.78 -21.00 31.09
C ASN A 190 8.94 -21.91 30.21
N LYS A 191 8.31 -21.36 29.15
CA LYS A 191 7.53 -22.16 28.19
C LYS A 191 8.41 -23.07 27.35
N ILE A 192 9.55 -22.58 26.88
CA ILE A 192 10.52 -23.37 26.11
C ILE A 192 11.03 -24.54 26.94
N THR A 193 11.45 -24.31 28.19
CA THR A 193 11.93 -25.39 29.07
C THR A 193 10.86 -26.47 29.27
N ASN A 194 9.61 -26.06 29.48
CA ASN A 194 8.48 -26.99 29.60
C ASN A 194 8.16 -27.72 28.29
N LEU A 195 8.25 -27.04 27.14
CA LEU A 195 8.02 -27.62 25.82
C LEU A 195 9.09 -28.68 25.51
N ILE A 196 10.37 -28.37 25.75
CA ILE A 196 11.48 -29.32 25.54
C ILE A 196 11.25 -30.63 26.32
N GLY A 197 10.72 -30.54 27.55
CA GLY A 197 10.40 -31.72 28.36
C GLY A 197 9.19 -32.54 27.86
N LYS A 198 8.34 -31.96 27.00
CA LYS A 198 7.08 -32.56 26.52
C LYS A 198 7.08 -32.89 25.02
N LEU A 199 8.09 -32.46 24.27
CA LEU A 199 8.22 -32.78 22.85
C LEU A 199 8.45 -34.28 22.70
N ASP A 200 7.37 -35.01 22.42
CA ASP A 200 7.48 -36.40 21.98
C ASP A 200 8.11 -36.39 20.58
N LYS A 201 9.12 -37.24 20.37
CA LYS A 201 9.74 -37.45 19.03
C LYS A 201 8.70 -37.86 17.98
N LYS A 202 7.52 -38.34 18.41
CA LYS A 202 6.39 -38.70 17.55
C LYS A 202 5.47 -37.54 17.16
N SER A 203 5.60 -36.35 17.75
CA SER A 203 4.72 -35.19 17.49
C SER A 203 5.26 -34.18 16.47
N ILE A 204 6.40 -34.48 15.84
CA ILE A 204 7.05 -33.63 14.85
C ILE A 204 6.16 -33.57 13.61
N ARG A 205 5.80 -32.37 13.14
CA ARG A 205 5.03 -32.26 11.90
C ARG A 205 5.88 -32.79 10.75
N THR A 206 5.21 -33.29 9.74
CA THR A 206 5.78 -34.25 8.82
C THR A 206 6.91 -33.65 7.98
N THR A 207 8.04 -34.36 7.97
CA THR A 207 9.14 -34.29 7.00
C THR A 207 8.67 -34.05 5.55
N ASN A 208 7.41 -34.38 5.26
CA ASN A 208 6.68 -34.14 4.03
C ASN A 208 5.44 -33.23 4.26
N PRO A 209 5.36 -32.01 3.70
CA PRO A 209 4.16 -31.17 3.76
C PRO A 209 2.88 -31.79 3.17
N SER A 210 2.98 -32.86 2.37
CA SER A 210 1.83 -33.54 1.77
C SER A 210 0.94 -34.27 2.76
N SER A 211 1.47 -34.66 3.91
CA SER A 211 0.71 -35.35 4.96
C SER A 211 0.00 -34.41 5.93
N LEU A 212 0.08 -33.10 5.70
CA LEU A 212 -0.73 -32.15 6.44
C LEU A 212 -2.21 -32.36 6.11
N PRO A 213 -3.10 -32.40 7.11
CA PRO A 213 -4.51 -32.58 6.84
C PRO A 213 -5.01 -31.39 6.02
N ILE A 214 -5.82 -31.69 5.02
CA ILE A 214 -6.53 -30.68 4.23
C ILE A 214 -7.81 -30.36 4.99
N ILE A 215 -8.12 -29.08 5.16
CA ILE A 215 -9.42 -28.66 5.71
C ILE A 215 -10.51 -29.18 4.76
N PRO A 216 -11.46 -30.01 5.23
CA PRO A 216 -12.45 -30.60 4.34
C PRO A 216 -13.34 -29.52 3.71
N GLU A 217 -13.32 -29.45 2.38
CA GLU A 217 -14.19 -28.59 1.57
C GLU A 217 -14.92 -29.46 0.54
N LYS A 218 -16.20 -29.17 0.27
CA LYS A 218 -16.93 -29.87 -0.80
C LYS A 218 -16.32 -29.51 -2.15
N GLU A 219 -16.12 -30.51 -3.02
CA GLU A 219 -15.48 -30.31 -4.33
C GLU A 219 -16.15 -29.21 -5.18
N GLU A 220 -17.49 -29.14 -5.15
CA GLU A 220 -18.26 -28.11 -5.86
C GLU A 220 -18.00 -26.70 -5.31
N GLN A 221 -17.92 -26.56 -3.98
CA GLN A 221 -17.60 -25.28 -3.34
C GLN A 221 -16.18 -24.84 -3.70
N ARG A 222 -15.23 -25.78 -3.70
CA ARG A 222 -13.85 -25.54 -4.10
C ARG A 222 -13.74 -25.03 -5.53
N LYS A 223 -14.37 -25.72 -6.49
CA LYS A 223 -14.38 -25.31 -7.90
C LYS A 223 -14.92 -23.90 -8.05
N LYS A 224 -16.05 -23.60 -7.39
CA LYS A 224 -16.64 -22.26 -7.41
C LYS A 224 -15.70 -21.17 -6.85
N ILE A 225 -14.98 -21.46 -5.77
CA ILE A 225 -13.98 -20.53 -5.20
C ILE A 225 -12.85 -20.28 -6.23
N ILE A 226 -12.25 -21.34 -6.77
CA ILE A 226 -11.18 -21.24 -7.78
C ILE A 226 -11.67 -20.44 -9.00
N GLU A 227 -12.82 -20.79 -9.57
CA GLU A 227 -13.40 -20.09 -10.73
C GLU A 227 -13.64 -18.61 -10.45
N THR A 228 -14.14 -18.27 -9.27
CA THR A 228 -14.38 -16.88 -8.85
C THR A 228 -13.08 -16.09 -8.77
N TYR A 229 -12.05 -16.64 -8.12
CA TYR A 229 -10.76 -15.97 -7.99
C TYR A 229 -10.00 -15.94 -9.32
N LEU A 230 -10.10 -16.99 -10.13
CA LEU A 230 -9.48 -17.04 -11.45
C LEU A 230 -10.10 -15.99 -12.37
N GLY A 231 -11.43 -15.87 -12.42
CA GLY A 231 -12.12 -14.84 -13.21
C GLY A 231 -11.65 -13.42 -12.87
N ARG A 232 -11.47 -13.13 -11.57
CA ARG A 232 -10.90 -11.85 -11.10
C ARG A 232 -9.41 -11.71 -11.46
N ALA A 233 -8.63 -12.78 -11.28
CA ALA A 233 -7.19 -12.78 -11.51
C ALA A 233 -6.82 -12.61 -12.99
N VAL A 234 -7.63 -13.12 -13.92
CA VAL A 234 -7.42 -12.98 -15.37
C VAL A 234 -8.04 -11.72 -15.95
N THR A 235 -8.75 -10.92 -15.15
CA THR A 235 -9.40 -9.68 -15.62
C THR A 235 -8.37 -8.72 -16.24
N SER A 236 -7.19 -8.60 -15.64
CA SER A 236 -6.09 -7.80 -16.21
C SER A 236 -4.96 -8.69 -16.73
N PRO A 237 -4.68 -8.69 -18.06
CA PRO A 237 -3.55 -9.44 -18.61
C PRO A 237 -2.19 -8.88 -18.13
N HIS A 238 -2.18 -7.67 -17.57
CA HIS A 238 -0.97 -7.01 -17.07
C HIS A 238 -0.51 -7.50 -15.70
N ARG A 239 -1.27 -8.40 -15.06
CA ARG A 239 -0.99 -8.92 -13.71
C ARG A 239 -0.92 -10.46 -13.68
N PRO A 240 0.00 -11.08 -14.45
CA PRO A 240 0.04 -12.54 -14.63
C PRO A 240 0.28 -13.32 -13.33
N TRP A 241 0.90 -12.70 -12.32
CA TRP A 241 1.12 -13.31 -11.01
C TRP A 241 -0.16 -13.63 -10.24
N LEU A 242 -1.25 -12.88 -10.44
CA LEU A 242 -2.53 -13.18 -9.82
C LEU A 242 -3.06 -14.52 -10.31
N LYS A 243 -3.01 -14.74 -11.63
CA LYS A 243 -3.40 -16.01 -12.25
C LYS A 243 -2.52 -17.16 -11.74
N CYS A 244 -1.19 -16.97 -11.74
CA CYS A 244 -0.25 -17.98 -11.26
C CYS A 244 -0.51 -18.39 -9.80
N ALA A 245 -0.87 -17.42 -8.93
CA ALA A 245 -1.22 -17.71 -7.55
C ALA A 245 -2.45 -18.62 -7.45
N VAL A 246 -3.52 -18.32 -8.20
CA VAL A 246 -4.75 -19.14 -8.21
C VAL A 246 -4.48 -20.54 -8.77
N GLU A 247 -3.73 -20.65 -9.86
CA GLU A 247 -3.34 -21.94 -10.46
C GLU A 247 -2.54 -22.82 -9.49
N LEU A 248 -1.68 -22.23 -8.66
CA LEU A 248 -0.96 -22.98 -7.64
C LEU A 248 -1.88 -23.50 -6.53
N PHE A 249 -2.84 -22.71 -6.04
CA PHE A 249 -3.86 -23.24 -5.12
C PHE A 249 -4.68 -24.37 -5.76
N GLU A 250 -5.08 -24.21 -7.02
CA GLU A 250 -5.82 -25.27 -7.72
C GLU A 250 -5.00 -26.58 -7.79
N LYS A 251 -3.70 -26.49 -8.10
CA LYS A 251 -2.78 -27.63 -8.20
C LYS A 251 -2.42 -28.23 -6.84
N GLY A 252 -2.28 -27.40 -5.80
CA GLY A 252 -1.71 -27.76 -4.49
C GLY A 252 -2.43 -28.88 -3.75
N ILE A 253 -3.72 -29.09 -3.98
CA ILE A 253 -4.49 -30.15 -3.30
C ILE A 253 -4.26 -31.54 -3.91
N ASN A 254 -4.02 -31.62 -5.22
CA ASN A 254 -4.05 -32.88 -5.97
C ASN A 254 -2.66 -33.40 -6.37
N CYS A 255 -1.59 -32.72 -5.97
CA CYS A 255 -0.21 -33.12 -6.29
C CYS A 255 0.63 -33.37 -5.04
N SER A 256 1.76 -34.05 -5.22
CA SER A 256 2.78 -34.15 -4.18
C SER A 256 3.47 -32.81 -3.96
N PHE A 257 4.03 -32.62 -2.77
CA PHE A 257 4.80 -31.42 -2.46
C PHE A 257 5.99 -31.19 -3.41
N ASP A 258 6.69 -32.25 -3.81
CA ASP A 258 7.84 -32.14 -4.73
C ASP A 258 7.38 -31.63 -6.11
N SER A 259 6.30 -32.21 -6.65
CA SER A 259 5.71 -31.76 -7.92
C SER A 259 5.19 -30.32 -7.84
N PHE A 260 4.65 -29.93 -6.68
CA PHE A 260 4.24 -28.55 -6.42
C PHE A 260 5.43 -27.59 -6.46
N ILE A 261 6.52 -27.90 -5.75
CA ILE A 261 7.71 -27.04 -5.68
C ILE A 261 8.39 -26.86 -7.04
N GLU A 262 8.48 -27.93 -7.84
CA GLU A 262 9.01 -27.84 -9.20
C GLU A 262 8.23 -26.85 -10.06
N GLU A 263 6.90 -26.94 -10.05
CA GLU A 263 6.02 -25.99 -10.74
C GLU A 263 6.17 -24.58 -10.17
N ASN A 264 6.18 -24.46 -8.85
CA ASN A 264 6.23 -23.19 -8.17
C ASN A 264 7.52 -22.43 -8.52
N ILE A 265 8.67 -23.10 -8.52
CA ILE A 265 9.95 -22.51 -8.94
C ILE A 265 9.92 -22.14 -10.44
N SER A 266 9.32 -22.99 -11.29
CA SER A 266 9.16 -22.70 -12.72
C SER A 266 8.34 -21.43 -12.96
N LEU A 267 7.17 -21.31 -12.31
CA LEU A 267 6.31 -20.14 -12.39
C LEU A 267 6.97 -18.89 -11.82
N PHE A 268 7.69 -18.99 -10.70
CA PHE A 268 8.49 -17.90 -10.16
C PHE A 268 9.50 -17.40 -11.19
N CYS A 269 10.25 -18.33 -11.81
CA CYS A 269 11.26 -17.97 -12.80
C CYS A 269 10.65 -17.35 -14.07
N ARG A 270 9.46 -17.80 -14.48
CA ARG A 270 8.69 -17.17 -15.56
C ARG A 270 8.33 -15.74 -15.20
N LEU A 271 7.70 -15.53 -14.04
CA LEU A 271 7.28 -14.21 -13.57
C LEU A 271 8.46 -13.27 -13.39
N TRP A 272 9.62 -13.75 -12.95
CA TRP A 272 10.85 -12.95 -12.83
C TRP A 272 11.29 -12.31 -14.16
N LYS A 273 11.02 -12.98 -15.29
CA LYS A 273 11.34 -12.45 -16.63
C LYS A 273 10.32 -11.43 -17.14
N GLU A 274 9.10 -11.44 -16.61
CA GLU A 274 8.00 -10.60 -17.08
C GLU A 274 8.30 -9.11 -16.88
N LYS A 275 7.99 -8.30 -17.90
CA LYS A 275 8.25 -6.85 -17.89
C LYS A 275 7.52 -6.14 -16.75
N ASN A 276 6.26 -6.49 -16.52
CA ASN A 276 5.43 -5.87 -15.48
C ASN A 276 5.84 -6.29 -14.06
N THR A 277 6.41 -7.48 -13.90
CA THR A 277 7.03 -7.89 -12.62
C THR A 277 8.25 -7.02 -12.34
N LYS A 278 9.14 -6.84 -13.33
CA LYS A 278 10.30 -5.94 -13.18
C LYS A 278 9.89 -4.52 -12.81
N ASN A 279 8.85 -3.99 -13.44
CA ASN A 279 8.27 -2.69 -13.07
C ASN A 279 7.83 -2.62 -11.60
N LYS A 280 7.16 -3.66 -11.09
CA LYS A 280 6.75 -3.71 -9.67
C LYS A 280 7.94 -3.82 -8.72
N ILE A 281 8.95 -4.63 -9.07
CA ILE A 281 10.18 -4.74 -8.27
C ILE A 281 10.90 -3.39 -8.23
N ASP A 282 11.08 -2.74 -9.39
CA ASP A 282 11.69 -1.41 -9.50
C ASP A 282 10.91 -0.39 -8.66
N PHE A 283 9.57 -0.38 -8.75
CA PHE A 283 8.74 0.52 -7.96
C PHE A 283 8.87 0.27 -6.47
N PHE A 284 8.92 -1.01 -6.06
CA PHE A 284 9.16 -1.38 -4.67
C PHE A 284 10.52 -0.88 -4.18
N ILE A 285 11.56 -0.96 -5.01
CA ILE A 285 12.89 -0.43 -4.70
C ILE A 285 12.87 1.09 -4.60
N LEU A 286 12.22 1.77 -5.56
CA LEU A 286 12.03 3.22 -5.54
C LEU A 286 11.40 3.67 -4.22
N LYS A 287 10.34 2.99 -3.78
CA LYS A 287 9.61 3.28 -2.55
C LYS A 287 10.42 2.97 -1.27
N ASN A 288 11.14 1.84 -1.21
CA ASN A 288 11.68 1.32 0.05
C ASN A 288 13.20 1.44 0.24
N PHE A 289 13.98 1.47 -0.84
CA PHE A 289 15.43 1.29 -0.77
C PHE A 289 16.25 2.47 -1.28
N THR A 290 15.61 3.55 -1.70
CA THR A 290 16.34 4.64 -2.30
C THR A 290 16.95 5.58 -1.26
N PHE A 291 18.28 5.54 -1.19
CA PHE A 291 19.07 6.68 -0.79
C PHE A 291 18.79 7.82 -1.78
N LYS A 292 18.09 8.88 -1.33
CA LYS A 292 18.06 10.27 -1.86
C LYS A 292 16.96 10.78 -2.83
N PRO A 293 16.03 10.04 -3.46
CA PRO A 293 15.14 10.67 -4.44
C PRO A 293 13.89 11.31 -3.82
N LEU A 294 13.37 10.76 -2.72
CA LEU A 294 12.29 11.40 -1.98
C LEU A 294 12.83 12.49 -1.03
N PRO A 295 12.06 13.57 -0.81
CA PRO A 295 12.40 14.62 0.15
C PRO A 295 12.77 14.03 1.51
N GLN A 296 13.96 14.38 2.00
CA GLN A 296 14.46 13.91 3.28
C GLN A 296 14.22 14.96 4.36
N VAL A 297 13.86 14.48 5.56
CA VAL A 297 13.77 15.33 6.73
C VAL A 297 15.17 15.85 7.07
N ASN A 298 15.33 17.17 7.06
CA ASN A 298 16.51 17.81 7.62
C ASN A 298 16.38 17.87 9.15
N PHE A 299 16.89 16.87 9.85
CA PHE A 299 16.79 16.82 11.33
C PHE A 299 17.53 17.97 12.04
N LYS A 300 18.37 18.75 11.35
CA LYS A 300 19.00 19.96 11.92
C LYS A 300 18.08 21.19 11.89
N GLU A 301 17.03 21.16 11.08
CA GLU A 301 16.11 22.27 10.84
C GLU A 301 14.66 21.83 11.12
N THR A 302 14.43 21.16 12.25
CA THR A 302 13.10 20.70 12.66
C THR A 302 12.88 20.92 14.15
N ILE A 303 11.63 21.08 14.56
CA ILE A 303 11.21 21.04 15.95
C ILE A 303 10.43 19.75 16.19
N GLU A 304 10.65 19.13 17.35
CA GLU A 304 9.89 17.93 17.70
C GLU A 304 8.46 18.28 18.11
N CYS A 305 7.49 17.96 17.25
CA CYS A 305 6.06 18.07 17.58
C CYS A 305 5.62 16.90 18.46
N LYS A 306 5.80 17.02 19.78
CA LYS A 306 5.29 16.04 20.77
C LYS A 306 3.78 16.10 20.94
N THR A 307 3.20 17.28 20.75
CA THR A 307 1.76 17.53 20.78
C THR A 307 1.36 18.36 19.56
N ILE A 308 0.25 18.02 18.91
CA ILE A 308 -0.29 18.75 17.76
C ILE A 308 -1.77 19.10 17.98
N GLY A 309 -2.22 20.15 17.31
CA GLY A 309 -3.64 20.49 17.21
C GLY A 309 -4.26 19.93 15.93
N ILE A 310 -5.51 19.49 15.98
CA ILE A 310 -6.31 19.12 14.82
C ILE A 310 -7.64 19.87 14.89
N ILE A 311 -7.94 20.68 13.88
CA ILE A 311 -9.19 21.45 13.78
C ILE A 311 -10.05 20.84 12.68
N GLY A 312 -11.25 20.41 13.05
CA GLY A 312 -12.15 19.61 12.23
C GLY A 312 -12.11 18.15 12.66
N ALA A 313 -13.20 17.67 13.24
CA ALA A 313 -13.36 16.32 13.78
C ALA A 313 -14.25 15.42 12.89
N GLY A 314 -14.31 15.74 11.60
CA GLY A 314 -14.96 14.94 10.56
C GLY A 314 -14.19 13.66 10.22
N LEU A 315 -14.45 13.10 9.03
CA LEU A 315 -13.80 11.85 8.57
C LEU A 315 -12.27 11.95 8.56
N MET A 316 -11.72 13.01 7.95
CA MET A 316 -10.28 13.21 7.82
C MET A 316 -9.62 13.48 9.17
N GLY A 317 -10.13 14.45 9.94
CA GLY A 317 -9.58 14.80 11.24
C GLY A 317 -9.54 13.64 12.23
N ARG A 318 -10.57 12.78 12.26
CA ARG A 318 -10.56 11.55 13.07
C ARG A 318 -9.45 10.60 12.66
N GLY A 319 -9.28 10.39 11.36
CA GLY A 319 -8.24 9.53 10.82
C GLY A 319 -6.83 10.06 11.11
N ILE A 320 -6.63 11.37 10.96
CA ILE A 320 -5.35 12.05 11.29
C ILE A 320 -5.07 11.94 12.79
N ALA A 321 -6.07 12.17 13.65
CA ALA A 321 -5.95 12.04 15.10
C ALA A 321 -5.55 10.61 15.51
N GLN A 322 -6.21 9.60 14.94
CA GLN A 322 -5.90 8.19 15.19
C GLN A 322 -4.45 7.86 14.81
N VAL A 323 -4.04 8.23 13.59
CA VAL A 323 -2.68 7.94 13.10
C VAL A 323 -1.63 8.65 13.93
N ALA A 324 -1.83 9.94 14.24
CA ALA A 324 -0.92 10.71 15.08
C ALA A 324 -0.74 10.07 16.46
N ALA A 325 -1.84 9.70 17.12
CA ALA A 325 -1.84 9.10 18.45
C ALA A 325 -1.18 7.71 18.49
N ASP A 326 -1.44 6.88 17.48
CA ASP A 326 -0.82 5.56 17.34
C ASP A 326 0.70 5.65 17.11
N SER A 327 1.15 6.70 16.41
CA SER A 327 2.58 7.03 16.23
C SER A 327 3.21 7.72 17.44
N GLY A 328 2.50 7.80 18.58
CA GLY A 328 3.05 8.30 19.84
C GLY A 328 2.97 9.81 20.04
N ILE A 329 2.21 10.54 19.22
CA ILE A 329 2.05 11.99 19.30
C ILE A 329 0.79 12.31 20.12
N ASN A 330 0.87 13.27 21.03
CA ASN A 330 -0.33 13.75 21.74
C ASN A 330 -1.16 14.64 20.82
N VAL A 331 -2.48 14.48 20.85
CA VAL A 331 -3.40 15.18 19.95
C VAL A 331 -4.39 16.00 20.77
N LYS A 332 -4.47 17.29 20.47
CA LYS A 332 -5.60 18.15 20.84
C LYS A 332 -6.53 18.23 19.64
N ILE A 333 -7.78 17.78 19.76
CA ILE A 333 -8.77 17.83 18.66
C ILE A 333 -9.92 18.76 19.03
N MET A 334 -10.38 19.56 18.06
CA MET A 334 -11.47 20.52 18.21
C MET A 334 -12.36 20.55 16.97
N ASP A 335 -13.65 20.81 17.18
CA ASP A 335 -14.62 21.20 16.16
C ASP A 335 -15.47 22.38 16.69
N VAL A 336 -16.46 22.84 15.91
CA VAL A 336 -17.34 23.98 16.26
C VAL A 336 -18.08 23.78 17.58
N ASN A 337 -18.30 22.54 18.01
CA ASN A 337 -18.87 22.22 19.31
C ASN A 337 -18.21 20.98 19.95
N GLU A 338 -18.37 20.87 21.27
CA GLU A 338 -17.77 19.80 22.07
C GLU A 338 -18.41 18.42 21.78
N GLU A 339 -19.70 18.38 21.41
CA GLU A 339 -20.41 17.13 21.11
C GLU A 339 -19.85 16.42 19.87
N ILE A 340 -19.56 17.16 18.79
CA ILE A 340 -18.93 16.63 17.58
C ILE A 340 -17.55 16.05 17.92
N THR A 341 -16.78 16.77 18.74
CA THR A 341 -15.44 16.33 19.17
C THR A 341 -15.52 15.04 20.01
N LYS A 342 -16.47 14.95 20.95
CA LYS A 342 -16.71 13.73 21.74
C LYS A 342 -17.17 12.56 20.86
N GLY A 343 -18.10 12.79 19.94
CA GLY A 343 -18.58 11.78 19.01
C GLY A 343 -17.47 11.27 18.08
N ALA A 344 -16.54 12.14 17.70
CA ALA A 344 -15.36 11.79 16.93
C ALA A 344 -14.42 10.85 17.68
N ILE A 345 -14.10 11.16 18.93
CA ILE A 345 -13.29 10.30 19.81
C ILE A 345 -13.96 8.95 20.04
N GLU A 346 -15.27 8.93 20.29
CA GLU A 346 -16.03 7.69 20.48
C GLU A 346 -16.06 6.84 19.20
N THR A 347 -16.11 7.47 18.01
CA THR A 347 -15.99 6.75 16.73
C THR A 347 -14.62 6.07 16.59
N ILE A 348 -13.53 6.78 16.90
CA ILE A 348 -12.17 6.23 16.88
C ILE A 348 -12.08 5.05 17.84
N LYS A 349 -12.56 5.22 19.08
CA LYS A 349 -12.59 4.20 20.12
C LYS A 349 -13.30 2.93 19.64
N ASN A 350 -14.51 3.06 19.10
CA ASN A 350 -15.30 1.92 18.63
C ASN A 350 -14.65 1.18 17.46
N SER A 351 -14.05 1.93 16.52
CA SER A 351 -13.29 1.36 15.39
C SER A 351 -12.11 0.52 15.89
N LEU A 352 -11.26 1.09 16.74
CA LEU A 352 -10.08 0.41 17.28
C LEU A 352 -10.46 -0.78 18.18
N GLN A 353 -11.49 -0.65 19.02
CA GLN A 353 -11.99 -1.76 19.83
C GLN A 353 -12.49 -2.91 18.94
N GLY A 354 -13.09 -2.61 17.79
CA GLY A 354 -13.45 -3.59 16.77
C GLY A 354 -12.24 -4.34 16.21
N LEU A 355 -11.11 -3.67 16.00
CA LEU A 355 -9.85 -4.30 15.59
C LEU A 355 -9.27 -5.18 16.70
N VAL A 356 -9.36 -4.77 17.96
CA VAL A 356 -8.95 -5.58 19.11
C VAL A 356 -9.76 -6.87 19.19
N LYS A 357 -11.09 -6.78 19.07
CA LYS A 357 -11.99 -7.95 19.05
C LYS A 357 -11.67 -8.93 17.92
N LYS A 358 -11.15 -8.42 16.79
CA LYS A 358 -10.74 -9.21 15.62
C LYS A 358 -9.28 -9.72 15.71
N GLY A 359 -8.57 -9.48 16.82
CA GLY A 359 -7.15 -9.86 16.97
C GLY A 359 -6.18 -9.06 16.10
N ARG A 360 -6.64 -7.99 15.45
CA ARG A 360 -5.81 -7.15 14.56
C ARG A 360 -5.04 -6.06 15.32
N TRP A 361 -5.46 -5.78 16.55
CA TRP A 361 -4.83 -4.81 17.47
C TRP A 361 -4.71 -5.42 18.86
N THR A 362 -3.67 -5.05 19.60
CA THR A 362 -3.53 -5.44 21.01
C THR A 362 -4.27 -4.45 21.92
N GLN A 363 -4.78 -4.94 23.06
CA GLN A 363 -5.44 -4.10 24.06
C GLN A 363 -4.53 -2.97 24.57
N LYS A 364 -3.24 -3.27 24.77
CA LYS A 364 -2.23 -2.28 25.19
C LYS A 364 -2.04 -1.16 24.16
N ARG A 365 -1.95 -1.49 22.87
CA ARG A 365 -1.82 -0.49 21.79
C ARG A 365 -3.05 0.41 21.72
N PHE A 366 -4.24 -0.18 21.86
CA PHE A 366 -5.50 0.55 21.93
C PHE A 366 -5.53 1.57 23.07
N GLU A 367 -5.22 1.15 24.30
CA GLU A 367 -5.21 2.03 25.47
C GLU A 367 -4.21 3.18 25.33
N MET A 368 -3.00 2.88 24.86
CA MET A 368 -1.96 3.89 24.60
C MET A 368 -2.37 4.90 23.53
N CYS A 369 -3.04 4.45 22.46
CA CYS A 369 -3.53 5.34 21.41
C CYS A 369 -4.62 6.27 21.97
N MET A 370 -5.62 5.71 22.67
CA MET A 370 -6.74 6.51 23.19
C MET A 370 -6.30 7.52 24.24
N ALA A 371 -5.31 7.19 25.08
CA ALA A 371 -4.79 8.09 26.11
C ALA A 371 -4.12 9.37 25.54
N ARG A 372 -3.79 9.39 24.25
CA ARG A 372 -3.14 10.54 23.60
C ARG A 372 -4.12 11.50 22.94
N ILE A 373 -5.39 11.14 22.77
CA ILE A 373 -6.39 11.95 22.06
C ILE A 373 -7.22 12.72 23.08
N ASN A 374 -7.09 14.05 23.07
CA ASN A 374 -7.75 14.94 24.01
C ASN A 374 -8.64 15.94 23.28
N ALA A 375 -9.92 16.03 23.68
CA ALA A 375 -10.82 17.06 23.20
C ALA A 375 -10.46 18.42 23.83
N VAL A 376 -10.49 19.48 23.02
CA VAL A 376 -10.40 20.87 23.50
C VAL A 376 -11.56 21.68 22.95
N ASN A 377 -11.97 22.73 23.66
CA ASN A 377 -13.21 23.48 23.40
C ASN A 377 -13.00 24.97 23.06
N SER A 378 -11.75 25.40 22.84
CA SER A 378 -11.44 26.78 22.50
C SER A 378 -10.21 26.88 21.60
N LEU A 379 -10.18 27.94 20.77
CA LEU A 379 -9.02 28.24 19.93
C LEU A 379 -7.77 28.54 20.78
N GLN A 380 -7.92 29.12 21.97
CA GLN A 380 -6.81 29.37 22.89
C GLN A 380 -6.14 28.06 23.33
N ASN A 381 -6.94 27.05 23.68
CA ASN A 381 -6.42 25.77 24.20
C ASN A 381 -5.72 24.94 23.11
N ILE A 382 -6.20 25.03 21.85
CA ILE A 382 -5.60 24.31 20.73
C ILE A 382 -4.35 24.99 20.16
N CYS A 383 -4.22 26.32 20.29
CA CYS A 383 -3.07 27.06 19.74
C CYS A 383 -1.78 26.96 20.58
N ASP A 384 -1.84 26.43 21.80
CA ASP A 384 -0.68 26.10 22.62
C ASP A 384 -0.02 24.78 22.18
N VAL A 385 0.45 24.76 20.92
CA VAL A 385 1.16 23.67 20.24
C VAL A 385 2.05 24.26 19.14
N PRO A 386 3.11 23.56 18.69
CA PRO A 386 3.95 24.03 17.59
C PRO A 386 3.28 23.95 16.21
N LEU A 387 2.29 23.06 16.03
CA LEU A 387 1.65 22.82 14.73
C LEU A 387 0.18 22.44 14.88
N ILE A 388 -0.66 23.03 14.04
CA ILE A 388 -2.07 22.70 13.86
C ILE A 388 -2.28 22.12 12.47
N ILE A 389 -3.00 21.01 12.39
CA ILE A 389 -3.52 20.43 11.14
C ILE A 389 -4.99 20.85 10.99
N GLU A 390 -5.31 21.53 9.91
CA GLU A 390 -6.65 21.96 9.56
C GLU A 390 -7.32 20.95 8.62
N ALA A 391 -8.52 20.49 8.98
CA ALA A 391 -9.34 19.52 8.25
C ALA A 391 -10.85 19.89 8.28
N ILE A 392 -11.15 21.18 8.14
CA ILE A 392 -12.49 21.78 8.04
C ILE A 392 -13.01 21.69 6.59
N PRO A 393 -14.30 22.04 6.33
CA PRO A 393 -14.86 22.04 4.98
C PRO A 393 -14.02 22.80 3.95
N GLU A 394 -14.12 22.35 2.69
CA GLU A 394 -13.34 22.87 1.56
C GLU A 394 -13.90 24.22 1.05
N GLN A 395 -13.80 25.27 1.89
CA GLN A 395 -14.20 26.65 1.58
C GLN A 395 -13.04 27.60 1.88
N LEU A 396 -12.66 28.43 0.90
CA LEU A 396 -11.50 29.32 1.02
C LEU A 396 -11.67 30.34 2.15
N GLU A 397 -12.85 30.95 2.25
CA GLU A 397 -13.15 32.00 3.21
C GLU A 397 -13.03 31.48 4.65
N LEU A 398 -13.57 30.28 4.91
CA LEU A 398 -13.47 29.64 6.23
C LEU A 398 -12.02 29.34 6.62
N LYS A 399 -11.21 28.84 5.67
CA LYS A 399 -9.80 28.51 5.91
C LYS A 399 -8.97 29.78 6.15
N GLN A 400 -9.21 30.84 5.39
CA GLN A 400 -8.56 32.15 5.57
C GLN A 400 -8.93 32.77 6.93
N GLU A 401 -10.20 32.76 7.31
CA GLU A 401 -10.64 33.26 8.61
C GLU A 401 -9.99 32.48 9.76
N LEU A 402 -9.92 31.15 9.64
CA LEU A 402 -9.33 30.29 10.66
C LEU A 402 -7.83 30.55 10.84
N VAL A 403 -7.03 30.55 9.77
CA VAL A 403 -5.58 30.81 9.88
C VAL A 403 -5.30 32.22 10.44
N GLY A 404 -6.12 33.20 10.06
CA GLY A 404 -6.04 34.56 10.61
C GLY A 404 -6.32 34.60 12.12
N LYS A 405 -7.34 33.89 12.61
CA LYS A 405 -7.64 33.79 14.05
C LYS A 405 -6.53 33.06 14.82
N ILE A 406 -6.01 31.97 14.27
CA ILE A 406 -4.94 31.18 14.88
C ILE A 406 -3.66 32.01 15.03
N HIS A 407 -3.19 32.68 13.97
CA HIS A 407 -1.97 33.49 14.04
C HIS A 407 -2.13 34.77 14.89
N LYS A 408 -3.36 35.23 15.15
CA LYS A 408 -3.62 36.28 16.16
C LYS A 408 -3.44 35.77 17.60
N ILE A 409 -3.75 34.50 17.85
CA ILE A 409 -3.63 33.89 19.18
C ILE A 409 -2.20 33.43 19.43
N ASN A 410 -1.59 32.76 18.45
CA ASN A 410 -0.21 32.32 18.49
C ASN A 410 0.46 32.66 17.14
N PRO A 411 1.32 33.68 17.07
CA PRO A 411 1.95 34.10 15.81
C PRO A 411 3.01 33.13 15.28
N ASP A 412 3.45 32.16 16.10
CA ASP A 412 4.56 31.24 15.81
C ASP A 412 4.09 29.82 15.47
N VAL A 413 2.78 29.53 15.55
CA VAL A 413 2.24 28.19 15.25
C VAL A 413 2.27 27.92 13.74
N ILE A 414 2.67 26.71 13.36
CA ILE A 414 2.57 26.25 11.98
C ILE A 414 1.13 25.85 11.67
N PHE A 415 0.60 26.37 10.57
CA PHE A 415 -0.71 26.00 10.06
C PHE A 415 -0.58 25.09 8.83
N ALA A 416 -0.83 23.80 9.03
CA ALA A 416 -0.81 22.79 7.98
C ALA A 416 -2.25 22.48 7.53
N THR A 417 -2.61 22.76 6.28
CA THR A 417 -3.97 22.49 5.77
C THR A 417 -4.05 21.14 5.04
N ASN A 418 -5.10 20.35 5.32
CA ASN A 418 -5.44 19.11 4.61
C ASN A 418 -6.33 19.37 3.36
N THR A 419 -6.36 20.60 2.84
CA THR A 419 -7.07 20.89 1.58
C THR A 419 -6.57 19.99 0.44
N SER A 420 -7.46 19.65 -0.48
CA SER A 420 -7.15 18.79 -1.63
C SER A 420 -7.11 19.54 -2.96
N SER A 421 -7.63 20.77 -2.99
CA SER A 421 -7.84 21.52 -4.24
C SER A 421 -7.50 23.01 -4.18
N ILE A 422 -7.58 23.64 -3.01
CA ILE A 422 -7.39 25.08 -2.83
C ILE A 422 -5.89 25.37 -2.69
N PRO A 423 -5.29 26.24 -3.52
CA PRO A 423 -3.88 26.61 -3.41
C PRO A 423 -3.52 27.17 -2.03
N ILE A 424 -2.36 26.77 -1.52
CA ILE A 424 -1.83 27.20 -0.22
C ILE A 424 -1.63 28.71 -0.19
N GLY A 425 -1.17 29.30 -1.28
CA GLY A 425 -1.00 30.74 -1.46
C GLY A 425 -2.31 31.53 -1.46
N ASP A 426 -3.46 30.89 -1.72
CA ASP A 426 -4.76 31.53 -1.53
C ASP A 426 -5.18 31.47 -0.07
N ILE A 427 -4.95 30.36 0.64
CA ILE A 427 -5.26 30.23 2.06
C ILE A 427 -4.38 31.16 2.92
N SER A 428 -3.09 31.28 2.58
CA SER A 428 -2.13 32.09 3.34
C SER A 428 -2.43 33.59 3.34
N LYS A 429 -3.24 34.09 2.39
CA LYS A 429 -3.74 35.48 2.38
C LYS A 429 -4.60 35.82 3.60
N GLY A 430 -5.13 34.82 4.31
CA GLY A 430 -5.86 35.01 5.55
C GLY A 430 -5.00 35.44 6.74
N THR A 431 -3.67 35.47 6.60
CA THR A 431 -2.74 35.79 7.69
C THR A 431 -1.61 36.73 7.29
N SER A 432 -1.07 37.45 8.28
CA SER A 432 0.14 38.26 8.13
C SER A 432 1.44 37.45 8.23
N ASN A 433 1.37 36.16 8.56
CA ASN A 433 2.54 35.27 8.68
C ASN A 433 2.44 34.07 7.72
N PRO A 434 2.47 34.31 6.38
CA PRO A 434 2.26 33.26 5.38
C PRO A 434 3.41 32.24 5.34
N VAL A 435 4.59 32.58 5.88
CA VAL A 435 5.74 31.67 5.90
C VAL A 435 5.56 30.46 6.82
N LEU A 436 4.57 30.50 7.72
CA LEU A 436 4.18 29.41 8.62
C LEU A 436 3.01 28.56 8.09
N VAL A 437 2.53 28.83 6.88
CA VAL A 437 1.42 28.11 6.25
C VAL A 437 1.98 27.09 5.26
N GLY A 438 1.48 25.85 5.29
CA GLY A 438 1.84 24.79 4.34
C GLY A 438 0.72 23.78 4.14
N GLY A 439 0.82 22.93 3.11
CA GLY A 439 -0.12 21.85 2.90
C GLY A 439 0.36 20.51 3.47
N MET A 440 -0.57 19.75 4.04
CA MET A 440 -0.37 18.39 4.53
C MET A 440 -1.58 17.55 4.13
N HIS A 441 -1.64 17.21 2.84
CA HIS A 441 -2.80 16.55 2.24
C HIS A 441 -2.73 15.03 2.45
N PHE A 442 -3.62 14.53 3.30
CA PHE A 442 -3.85 13.11 3.55
C PHE A 442 -4.93 12.55 2.61
N PHE A 443 -4.87 11.25 2.37
CA PHE A 443 -5.84 10.53 1.53
C PHE A 443 -6.80 9.70 2.39
N SER A 444 -8.07 9.65 2.00
CA SER A 444 -9.09 8.88 2.73
C SER A 444 -9.15 7.42 2.26
N PRO A 445 -9.29 6.44 3.17
CA PRO A 445 -9.25 6.56 4.63
C PRO A 445 -7.83 6.72 5.19
N VAL A 446 -7.61 7.72 6.05
CA VAL A 446 -6.27 8.11 6.53
C VAL A 446 -5.46 6.97 7.18
N PRO A 447 -6.03 6.06 8.00
CA PRO A 447 -5.25 4.96 8.56
C PRO A 447 -4.79 3.91 7.53
N LEU A 448 -5.41 3.85 6.34
CA LEU A 448 -5.13 2.86 5.30
C LEU A 448 -4.24 3.41 4.20
N MET A 449 -4.40 4.68 3.84
CA MET A 449 -3.64 5.31 2.77
C MET A 449 -2.21 5.63 3.22
N GLU A 450 -1.22 5.28 2.41
CA GLU A 450 0.19 5.43 2.76
C GLU A 450 0.77 6.81 2.46
N LEU A 451 0.21 7.50 1.47
CA LEU A 451 0.74 8.76 0.96
C LEU A 451 0.30 9.96 1.81
N VAL A 452 1.20 10.94 1.95
CA VAL A 452 0.89 12.34 2.27
C VAL A 452 1.57 13.22 1.23
N GLU A 453 0.80 14.13 0.64
CA GLU A 453 1.31 15.16 -0.25
C GLU A 453 1.58 16.42 0.58
N VAL A 454 2.85 16.79 0.70
CA VAL A 454 3.29 17.99 1.42
C VAL A 454 3.41 19.13 0.40
N ILE A 455 2.64 20.19 0.58
CA ILE A 455 2.57 21.29 -0.39
C ILE A 455 3.35 22.50 0.11
N GLU A 456 4.34 22.90 -0.68
CA GLU A 456 5.09 24.13 -0.50
C GLU A 456 4.34 25.28 -1.19
N GLY A 457 3.67 26.09 -0.36
CA GLY A 457 3.09 27.37 -0.78
C GLY A 457 4.18 28.34 -1.22
N LYS A 458 3.80 29.33 -2.04
CA LYS A 458 4.73 30.33 -2.58
C LYS A 458 5.58 31.03 -1.51
N ASP A 459 4.99 31.31 -0.36
CA ASP A 459 5.64 32.02 0.75
C ASP A 459 6.08 31.07 1.89
N SER A 460 5.75 29.78 1.82
CA SER A 460 6.06 28.81 2.88
C SER A 460 7.56 28.75 3.15
N SER A 461 7.95 28.80 4.43
CA SER A 461 9.36 28.65 4.78
C SER A 461 9.81 27.18 4.63
N LYS A 462 11.09 26.97 4.30
CA LYS A 462 11.70 25.64 4.29
C LYS A 462 11.57 24.93 5.64
N LEU A 463 11.66 25.68 6.74
CA LEU A 463 11.48 25.17 8.10
C LEU A 463 10.07 24.59 8.29
N THR A 464 9.04 25.32 7.86
CA THR A 464 7.64 24.87 7.91
C THR A 464 7.43 23.56 7.14
N ILE A 465 7.90 23.50 5.90
CA ILE A 465 7.77 22.30 5.07
C ILE A 465 8.53 21.12 5.67
N ASN A 466 9.72 21.37 6.20
CA ASN A 466 10.52 20.33 6.83
C ASN A 466 9.88 19.78 8.13
N ILE A 467 9.23 20.62 8.92
CA ILE A 467 8.48 20.20 10.12
C ILE A 467 7.25 19.37 9.73
N ILE A 468 6.49 19.79 8.71
CA ILE A 468 5.34 19.02 8.20
C ILE A 468 5.81 17.66 7.67
N LEU A 469 6.87 17.63 6.87
CA LEU A 469 7.48 16.41 6.35
C LEU A 469 7.95 15.48 7.48
N SER A 470 8.61 16.03 8.50
CA SER A 470 9.05 15.30 9.68
C SER A 470 7.89 14.67 10.44
N LEU A 471 6.78 15.41 10.58
CA LEU A 471 5.58 14.94 11.26
C LEU A 471 4.91 13.81 10.49
N ALA A 472 4.70 13.98 9.18
CA ALA A 472 4.10 12.95 8.32
C ALA A 472 4.95 11.66 8.29
N THR A 473 6.28 11.80 8.22
CA THR A 473 7.20 10.67 8.26
C THR A 473 7.15 9.94 9.61
N LYS A 474 7.08 10.67 10.73
CA LYS A 474 6.88 10.09 12.07
C LYS A 474 5.54 9.34 12.19
N MET A 475 4.53 9.76 11.44
CA MET A 475 3.24 9.07 11.30
C MET A 475 3.28 7.81 10.42
N GLY A 476 4.47 7.40 9.93
CA GLY A 476 4.64 6.24 9.06
C GLY A 476 4.11 6.45 7.65
N LYS A 477 3.96 7.72 7.21
CA LYS A 477 3.49 8.05 5.86
C LYS A 477 4.66 8.17 4.89
N THR A 478 4.43 7.72 3.65
CA THR A 478 5.29 8.03 2.52
C THR A 478 4.97 9.44 2.05
N CYS A 479 5.98 10.30 1.96
CA CYS A 479 5.76 11.71 1.66
C CYS A 479 6.32 12.08 0.30
N ILE A 480 5.57 12.87 -0.46
CA ILE A 480 6.06 13.63 -1.61
C ILE A 480 5.97 15.12 -1.28
N VAL A 481 6.89 15.93 -1.82
CA VAL A 481 6.82 17.39 -1.69
C VAL A 481 6.54 17.98 -3.07
N VAL A 482 5.48 18.77 -3.14
CA VAL A 482 5.02 19.41 -4.38
C VAL A 482 4.90 20.91 -4.17
N GLY A 483 5.02 21.66 -5.25
CA GLY A 483 4.70 23.08 -5.28
C GLY A 483 3.19 23.33 -5.25
N ASP A 484 2.85 24.60 -5.16
CA ASP A 484 1.46 25.04 -5.06
C ASP A 484 0.78 25.23 -6.42
N GLY A 485 -0.50 24.88 -6.50
CA GLY A 485 -1.32 25.01 -7.70
C GLY A 485 -2.70 24.37 -7.51
N PRO A 486 -3.70 24.71 -8.36
CA PRO A 486 -5.03 24.11 -8.25
C PRO A 486 -4.97 22.59 -8.37
N GLY A 487 -5.43 21.88 -7.33
CA GLY A 487 -5.40 20.40 -7.29
C GLY A 487 -4.02 19.77 -7.11
N PHE A 488 -2.98 20.56 -6.85
CA PHE A 488 -1.60 20.12 -6.60
C PHE A 488 -1.08 19.13 -7.65
N TYR A 489 -0.45 18.02 -7.22
CA TYR A 489 -0.13 16.92 -8.10
C TYR A 489 -1.27 15.89 -8.13
N THR A 490 -1.65 15.38 -6.97
CA THR A 490 -2.49 14.18 -6.91
C THR A 490 -3.93 14.41 -7.38
N SER A 491 -4.66 15.37 -6.82
CA SER A 491 -6.06 15.64 -7.17
C SER A 491 -6.20 16.02 -8.65
N ARG A 492 -5.26 16.80 -9.18
CA ARG A 492 -5.25 17.23 -10.57
C ARG A 492 -5.06 16.07 -11.55
N VAL A 493 -4.12 15.16 -11.29
CA VAL A 493 -3.95 13.94 -12.11
C VAL A 493 -5.13 12.98 -11.93
N PHE A 494 -5.66 12.82 -10.71
CA PHE A 494 -6.84 11.97 -10.49
C PHE A 494 -8.08 12.46 -11.25
N SER A 495 -8.27 13.78 -11.35
CA SER A 495 -9.35 14.35 -12.13
C SER A 495 -9.26 14.00 -13.62
N SER A 496 -8.06 13.90 -14.20
CA SER A 496 -7.93 13.51 -15.61
C SER A 496 -8.40 12.07 -15.87
N PHE A 497 -8.20 11.16 -14.91
CA PHE A 497 -8.76 9.80 -14.94
C PHE A 497 -10.29 9.80 -14.88
N LEU A 498 -10.88 10.55 -13.96
CA LEU A 498 -12.34 10.65 -13.86
C LEU A 498 -12.93 11.27 -15.13
N TYR A 499 -12.34 12.36 -15.62
CA TYR A 499 -12.82 13.05 -16.80
C TYR A 499 -12.69 12.21 -18.06
N GLY A 500 -11.57 11.50 -18.25
CA GLY A 500 -11.42 10.54 -19.35
C GLY A 500 -12.57 9.54 -19.37
N GLY A 501 -12.93 8.96 -18.21
CA GLY A 501 -14.05 8.03 -18.11
C GLY A 501 -15.40 8.65 -18.48
N PHE A 502 -15.71 9.84 -17.96
CA PHE A 502 -16.95 10.54 -18.27
C PHE A 502 -17.01 11.06 -19.72
N TYR A 503 -15.89 11.44 -20.34
CA TYR A 503 -15.84 11.78 -21.76
C TYR A 503 -16.06 10.56 -22.66
N CYS A 504 -15.58 9.37 -22.28
CA CYS A 504 -15.94 8.13 -22.97
C CYS A 504 -17.44 7.86 -22.88
N VAL A 505 -18.07 8.14 -21.74
CA VAL A 505 -19.53 8.04 -21.58
C VAL A 505 -20.25 9.03 -22.52
N GLU A 506 -19.80 10.28 -22.60
CA GLU A 506 -20.35 11.27 -23.53
C GLU A 506 -20.19 10.89 -25.00
N ALA A 507 -19.12 10.16 -25.34
CA ALA A 507 -18.90 9.62 -26.68
C ALA A 507 -19.83 8.44 -27.00
N GLY A 508 -20.50 7.84 -25.99
CA GLY A 508 -21.52 6.79 -26.14
C GLY A 508 -21.14 5.43 -25.56
N VAL A 509 -20.09 5.32 -24.77
CA VAL A 509 -19.71 4.09 -24.06
C VAL A 509 -20.55 3.93 -22.78
N LEU A 510 -20.97 2.72 -22.43
CA LEU A 510 -21.69 2.51 -21.17
C LEU A 510 -20.77 2.73 -19.96
N PRO A 511 -21.25 3.33 -18.84
CA PRO A 511 -20.40 3.64 -17.69
C PRO A 511 -19.67 2.42 -17.09
N TRP A 512 -20.35 1.27 -17.01
CA TRP A 512 -19.76 0.02 -16.52
C TRP A 512 -18.82 -0.65 -17.52
N GLU A 513 -18.93 -0.36 -18.82
CA GLU A 513 -17.94 -0.81 -19.80
C GLU A 513 -16.62 -0.03 -19.67
N VAL A 514 -16.69 1.28 -19.44
CA VAL A 514 -15.52 2.10 -19.10
C VAL A 514 -14.82 1.54 -17.88
N ASP A 515 -15.58 1.23 -16.81
CA ASP A 515 -15.01 0.68 -15.59
C ASP A 515 -14.39 -0.71 -15.81
N ARG A 516 -15.04 -1.58 -16.58
CA ARG A 516 -14.50 -2.91 -16.95
C ARG A 516 -13.16 -2.76 -17.67
N ILE A 517 -13.08 -1.86 -18.64
CA ILE A 517 -11.86 -1.62 -19.43
C ILE A 517 -10.76 -1.05 -18.54
N ALA A 518 -11.08 -0.12 -17.63
CA ALA A 518 -10.11 0.40 -16.67
C ALA A 518 -9.52 -0.71 -15.78
N VAL A 519 -10.36 -1.60 -15.23
CA VAL A 519 -9.87 -2.72 -14.40
C VAL A 519 -9.01 -3.68 -15.23
N ARG A 520 -9.41 -3.96 -16.48
CA ARG A 520 -8.60 -4.75 -17.42
C ARG A 520 -7.25 -4.10 -17.72
N ALA A 521 -7.20 -2.78 -17.88
CA ALA A 521 -5.98 -2.00 -18.07
C ALA A 521 -5.03 -2.03 -16.85
N GLY A 522 -5.52 -2.51 -15.70
CA GLY A 522 -4.73 -2.70 -14.48
C GLY A 522 -5.09 -1.73 -13.35
N PHE A 523 -6.07 -0.83 -13.54
CA PHE A 523 -6.53 0.03 -12.46
C PHE A 523 -7.18 -0.79 -11.33
N PRO A 524 -7.03 -0.39 -10.06
CA PRO A 524 -7.72 -1.05 -8.96
C PRO A 524 -9.25 -1.01 -9.10
N ARG A 525 -9.76 0.07 -9.70
CA ARG A 525 -11.19 0.32 -9.90
C ARG A 525 -11.40 1.31 -11.05
N GLY A 526 -12.54 1.22 -11.72
CA GLY A 526 -12.88 2.12 -12.83
C GLY A 526 -13.27 3.54 -12.41
N PRO A 527 -13.16 4.51 -13.32
CA PRO A 527 -13.37 5.94 -13.01
C PRO A 527 -14.80 6.28 -12.57
N ILE A 528 -15.83 5.63 -13.12
CA ILE A 528 -17.23 5.90 -12.78
C ILE A 528 -17.55 5.38 -11.38
N HIS A 529 -17.10 4.16 -11.10
CA HIS A 529 -17.20 3.62 -9.76
C HIS A 529 -16.41 4.48 -8.76
N MET A 530 -15.17 4.87 -9.09
CA MET A 530 -14.35 5.71 -8.21
C MET A 530 -15.01 7.05 -7.91
N PHE A 531 -15.63 7.70 -8.90
CA PHE A 531 -16.42 8.92 -8.70
C PHE A 531 -17.50 8.74 -7.64
N CYS A 532 -18.23 7.62 -7.65
CA CYS A 532 -19.20 7.31 -6.61
C CYS A 532 -18.50 7.05 -5.27
N SER A 533 -17.50 6.16 -5.23
CA SER A 533 -16.82 5.74 -3.99
C SER A 533 -16.25 6.90 -3.17
N VAL A 534 -15.71 7.93 -3.81
CA VAL A 534 -15.18 9.12 -3.12
C VAL A 534 -16.28 10.09 -2.65
N GLY A 535 -17.51 9.90 -3.11
CA GLY A 535 -18.62 10.84 -2.95
C GLY A 535 -18.58 11.91 -4.05
N GLY A 536 -19.24 11.66 -5.17
CA GLY A 536 -19.12 12.40 -6.44
C GLY A 536 -19.29 13.92 -6.38
N MET A 537 -19.95 14.47 -5.34
CA MET A 537 -19.97 15.93 -5.11
C MET A 537 -18.57 16.52 -4.86
N ILE A 538 -17.68 15.77 -4.21
CA ILE A 538 -16.32 16.20 -3.90
C ILE A 538 -15.50 16.43 -5.18
N PRO A 539 -15.29 15.42 -6.06
CA PRO A 539 -14.57 15.64 -7.31
C PRO A 539 -15.30 16.62 -8.25
N TYR A 540 -16.63 16.69 -8.21
CA TYR A 540 -17.39 17.68 -8.98
C TYR A 540 -17.05 19.13 -8.57
N HIS A 541 -17.10 19.44 -7.27
CA HIS A 541 -16.78 20.79 -6.77
C HIS A 541 -15.29 21.14 -6.96
N ALA A 542 -14.38 20.19 -6.69
CA ALA A 542 -12.96 20.38 -6.99
C ALA A 542 -12.73 20.65 -8.48
N GLY A 543 -13.46 19.94 -9.35
CA GLY A 543 -13.46 20.16 -10.79
C GLY A 543 -13.92 21.54 -11.19
N LYS A 544 -15.07 22.01 -10.66
CA LYS A 544 -15.57 23.37 -10.91
C LYS A 544 -14.60 24.45 -10.43
N PHE A 545 -13.92 24.21 -9.31
CA PHE A 545 -12.87 25.12 -8.84
C PHE A 545 -11.70 25.19 -9.83
N MET A 546 -11.19 24.05 -10.30
CA MET A 546 -10.12 24.02 -11.31
C MET A 546 -10.57 24.62 -12.65
N GLU A 547 -11.80 24.35 -13.09
CA GLU A 547 -12.43 24.95 -14.27
C GLU A 547 -12.43 26.49 -14.18
N SER A 548 -12.76 27.05 -13.01
CA SER A 548 -12.75 28.50 -12.80
C SER A 548 -11.36 29.13 -12.95
N ARG A 549 -10.29 28.34 -12.75
CA ARG A 549 -8.89 28.81 -12.86
C ARG A 549 -8.34 28.66 -14.27
N ASN A 550 -8.72 27.61 -14.98
CA ASN A 550 -8.31 27.38 -16.37
C ASN A 550 -9.41 26.62 -17.14
N PRO A 551 -10.45 27.33 -17.62
CA PRO A 551 -11.62 26.71 -18.26
C PRO A 551 -11.29 26.09 -19.62
N ARG A 552 -10.14 26.44 -20.19
CA ARG A 552 -9.66 25.88 -21.45
C ARG A 552 -9.25 24.42 -21.30
N ARG A 553 -8.62 24.06 -20.17
CA ARG A 553 -8.12 22.71 -19.91
C ARG A 553 -8.98 21.93 -18.93
N PHE A 554 -9.38 22.53 -17.81
CA PHE A 554 -10.11 21.84 -16.74
C PHE A 554 -11.62 21.90 -16.93
N LYS A 555 -12.12 21.54 -18.11
CA LYS A 555 -13.56 21.51 -18.36
C LYS A 555 -14.19 20.30 -17.67
N VAL A 556 -15.19 20.51 -16.82
CA VAL A 556 -15.92 19.40 -16.19
C VAL A 556 -16.81 18.73 -17.26
N PRO A 557 -16.79 17.40 -17.40
CA PRO A 557 -17.71 16.68 -18.29
C PRO A 557 -19.17 16.96 -17.92
N GLU A 558 -20.02 17.19 -18.93
CA GLU A 558 -21.45 17.42 -18.72
C GLU A 558 -22.11 16.19 -18.07
N SER A 559 -21.67 14.98 -18.45
CA SER A 559 -22.14 13.73 -17.84
C SER A 559 -21.83 13.63 -16.34
N MET A 560 -20.66 14.11 -15.90
CA MET A 560 -20.32 14.21 -14.48
C MET A 560 -21.19 15.24 -13.76
N GLU A 561 -21.40 16.41 -14.37
CA GLU A 561 -22.27 17.45 -13.83
C GLU A 561 -23.72 16.94 -13.67
N LYS A 562 -24.29 16.32 -14.71
CA LYS A 562 -25.63 15.71 -14.65
C LYS A 562 -25.72 14.66 -13.56
N ALA A 563 -24.74 13.78 -13.45
CA ALA A 563 -24.72 12.78 -12.38
C ALA A 563 -24.74 13.43 -10.99
N ALA A 564 -23.92 14.46 -10.77
CA ALA A 564 -23.86 15.18 -9.51
C ALA A 564 -25.19 15.89 -9.19
N THR A 565 -25.76 16.65 -10.12
CA THR A 565 -26.99 17.43 -9.89
C THR A 565 -28.24 16.56 -9.75
N HIS A 566 -28.24 15.34 -10.30
CA HIS A 566 -29.35 14.38 -10.15
C HIS A 566 -29.12 13.38 -9.01
N GLY A 567 -28.06 13.53 -8.21
CA GLY A 567 -27.83 12.75 -6.99
C GLY A 567 -27.14 11.40 -7.18
N TYR A 568 -26.61 11.09 -8.36
CA TYR A 568 -25.81 9.89 -8.65
C TYR A 568 -24.34 10.08 -8.22
N VAL A 569 -24.10 10.25 -6.92
CA VAL A 569 -22.79 10.63 -6.34
C VAL A 569 -22.19 9.54 -5.43
N GLY A 570 -22.77 8.35 -5.41
CA GLY A 570 -22.86 7.44 -4.26
C GLY A 570 -21.65 7.17 -3.36
N ALA A 571 -21.62 7.86 -2.21
CA ALA A 571 -21.02 7.43 -0.93
C ALA A 571 -21.96 7.83 0.21
N GLY A 572 -21.91 7.15 1.36
CA GLY A 572 -22.76 7.45 2.52
C GLY A 572 -24.25 7.14 2.32
N GLY A 573 -24.56 6.02 1.64
CA GLY A 573 -25.94 5.58 1.37
C GLY A 573 -26.65 6.33 0.24
N LYS A 574 -25.95 7.22 -0.48
CA LYS A 574 -26.48 7.94 -1.65
C LYS A 574 -26.46 7.07 -2.90
N LYS A 575 -27.36 7.38 -3.84
CA LYS A 575 -27.46 6.70 -5.13
C LYS A 575 -26.16 6.86 -5.92
N GLY A 576 -25.69 5.77 -6.55
CA GLY A 576 -24.54 5.74 -7.46
C GLY A 576 -24.91 5.11 -8.80
N PHE A 577 -23.90 4.76 -9.60
CA PHE A 577 -24.08 4.10 -10.91
C PHE A 577 -24.31 2.58 -10.80
N TYR A 578 -24.20 2.05 -9.59
CA TYR A 578 -24.36 0.64 -9.27
C TYR A 578 -25.35 0.49 -8.10
N LEU A 579 -26.08 -0.61 -8.11
CA LEU A 579 -27.03 -1.02 -7.06
C LEU A 579 -26.33 -1.70 -5.88
N ASP A 580 -25.05 -2.06 -6.04
CA ASP A 580 -24.20 -2.72 -5.05
C ASP A 580 -22.90 -1.96 -4.81
N GLU A 581 -22.29 -2.16 -3.64
CA GLU A 581 -21.00 -1.53 -3.30
C GLU A 581 -19.84 -2.13 -4.09
N GLU A 582 -19.95 -3.39 -4.52
CA GLU A 582 -18.91 -4.05 -5.32
C GLU A 582 -18.79 -3.47 -6.73
N GLY A 583 -19.85 -2.86 -7.27
CA GLY A 583 -19.87 -2.34 -8.63
C GLY A 583 -20.13 -3.41 -9.67
N THR A 584 -20.89 -4.45 -9.32
CA THR A 584 -21.19 -5.58 -10.22
C THR A 584 -22.61 -5.53 -10.78
N LYS A 585 -23.48 -4.72 -10.20
CA LYS A 585 -24.89 -4.56 -10.62
C LYS A 585 -25.15 -3.14 -11.09
N PRO A 586 -25.08 -2.85 -12.40
CA PRO A 586 -25.41 -1.54 -12.95
C PRO A 586 -26.81 -1.04 -12.59
N ASP A 587 -26.93 0.26 -12.37
CA ASP A 587 -28.22 0.96 -12.35
C ASP A 587 -28.47 1.66 -13.69
N GLU A 588 -29.15 1.00 -14.61
CA GLU A 588 -29.42 1.52 -15.96
C GLU A 588 -30.30 2.78 -15.96
N THR A 589 -30.99 3.10 -14.86
CA THR A 589 -31.81 4.33 -14.79
C THR A 589 -30.97 5.59 -14.95
N VAL A 590 -29.67 5.53 -14.66
CA VAL A 590 -28.73 6.64 -14.87
C VAL A 590 -28.62 7.04 -16.34
N LEU A 591 -28.82 6.10 -17.28
CA LEU A 591 -28.67 6.38 -18.71
C LEU A 591 -29.65 7.46 -19.20
N ASN A 592 -30.80 7.63 -18.53
CA ASN A 592 -31.81 8.63 -18.89
C ASN A 592 -31.35 10.08 -18.68
N ILE A 593 -30.30 10.31 -17.88
CA ILE A 593 -29.81 11.66 -17.55
C ILE A 593 -28.45 11.97 -18.19
N LEU A 594 -27.77 10.97 -18.74
CA LEU A 594 -26.42 11.13 -19.27
C LEU A 594 -26.46 11.68 -20.71
N PRO A 595 -25.76 12.78 -21.00
CA PRO A 595 -25.74 13.37 -22.32
C PRO A 595 -24.87 12.53 -23.26
N ARG A 596 -25.20 12.59 -24.56
CA ARG A 596 -24.37 12.06 -25.63
C ARG A 596 -23.96 13.21 -26.56
N LYS A 597 -22.65 13.35 -26.79
CA LYS A 597 -22.10 14.41 -27.64
C LYS A 597 -22.16 13.99 -29.10
N GLN A 598 -22.83 14.81 -29.91
CA GLN A 598 -22.94 14.59 -31.36
C GLN A 598 -21.59 14.90 -32.05
N GLY A 599 -21.30 14.17 -33.13
CA GLY A 599 -20.10 14.37 -33.95
C GLY A 599 -18.80 13.83 -33.34
N ILE A 600 -18.84 13.19 -32.16
CA ILE A 600 -17.71 12.48 -31.57
C ILE A 600 -17.87 10.98 -31.84
N PRO A 601 -16.86 10.29 -32.41
CA PRO A 601 -16.93 8.84 -32.60
C PRO A 601 -16.89 8.10 -31.26
N VAL A 602 -17.49 6.90 -31.21
CA VAL A 602 -17.37 6.02 -30.04
C VAL A 602 -15.94 5.45 -30.01
N PRO A 603 -15.16 5.62 -28.92
CA PRO A 603 -13.82 5.05 -28.82
C PRO A 603 -13.89 3.52 -28.71
N ASP A 604 -12.91 2.84 -29.30
CA ASP A 604 -12.74 1.40 -29.09
C ASP A 604 -12.11 1.08 -27.71
N GLU A 605 -12.00 -0.21 -27.35
CA GLU A 605 -11.44 -0.59 -26.05
C GLU A 605 -10.02 -0.08 -25.84
N LYS A 606 -9.18 -0.07 -26.88
CA LYS A 606 -7.79 0.37 -26.77
C LYS A 606 -7.70 1.88 -26.62
N GLU A 607 -8.54 2.61 -27.32
CA GLU A 607 -8.66 4.07 -27.18
C GLU A 607 -9.15 4.45 -25.79
N ILE A 608 -10.11 3.71 -25.21
CA ILE A 608 -10.56 3.92 -23.83
C ILE A 608 -9.40 3.69 -22.85
N GLU A 609 -8.63 2.60 -22.99
CA GLU A 609 -7.44 2.38 -22.16
C GLU A 609 -6.45 3.54 -22.25
N ASP A 610 -6.19 4.03 -23.47
CA ASP A 610 -5.22 5.10 -23.71
C ASP A 610 -5.73 6.46 -23.22
N ILE A 611 -7.03 6.78 -23.35
CA ILE A 611 -7.65 7.98 -22.76
C ILE A 611 -7.42 7.99 -21.23
N LEU A 612 -7.60 6.84 -20.57
CA LEU A 612 -7.46 6.75 -19.11
C LEU A 612 -5.98 6.79 -18.66
N LEU A 613 -5.12 5.97 -19.26
CA LEU A 613 -3.71 5.88 -18.88
C LEU A 613 -2.92 7.11 -19.34
N LEU A 614 -3.04 7.49 -20.62
CA LEU A 614 -2.32 8.64 -21.15
C LEU A 614 -2.90 9.97 -20.68
N GLY A 615 -4.18 10.04 -20.29
CA GLY A 615 -4.72 11.20 -19.61
C GLY A 615 -4.02 11.50 -18.28
N MET A 616 -3.74 10.47 -17.48
CA MET A 616 -2.96 10.63 -16.24
C MET A 616 -1.49 10.97 -16.52
N VAL A 617 -0.88 10.31 -17.51
CA VAL A 617 0.51 10.59 -17.93
C VAL A 617 0.65 12.02 -18.40
N ASN A 618 -0.21 12.46 -19.32
CA ASN A 618 -0.19 13.80 -19.88
C ASN A 618 -0.29 14.87 -18.77
N GLU A 619 -1.22 14.70 -17.84
CA GLU A 619 -1.39 15.65 -16.73
C GLU A 619 -0.16 15.65 -15.80
N ALA A 620 0.43 14.48 -15.52
CA ALA A 620 1.66 14.41 -14.73
C ALA A 620 2.83 15.19 -15.39
N PHE A 621 2.97 15.12 -16.71
CA PHE A 621 3.99 15.88 -17.45
C PHE A 621 3.66 17.38 -17.55
N TRP A 622 2.39 17.77 -17.57
CA TRP A 622 2.01 19.17 -17.42
C TRP A 622 2.46 19.72 -16.06
N ILE A 623 2.16 19.01 -14.98
CA ILE A 623 2.49 19.42 -13.61
C ILE A 623 4.01 19.46 -13.39
N PHE A 624 4.75 18.53 -14.03
CA PHE A 624 6.21 18.54 -14.02
C PHE A 624 6.78 19.75 -14.79
N GLY A 625 6.27 20.04 -15.99
CA GLY A 625 6.68 21.20 -16.77
C GLY A 625 6.34 22.55 -16.11
N GLU A 626 5.29 22.59 -15.28
CA GLU A 626 4.92 23.76 -14.48
C GLU A 626 5.78 23.95 -13.22
N GLY A 627 6.64 22.97 -12.88
CA GLY A 627 7.52 23.01 -11.70
C GLY A 627 6.81 22.76 -10.37
N ILE A 628 5.52 22.38 -10.40
CA ILE A 628 4.77 21.91 -9.23
C ILE A 628 5.37 20.57 -8.76
N LEU A 629 5.59 19.65 -9.69
CA LEU A 629 6.33 18.43 -9.42
C LEU A 629 7.79 18.63 -9.79
N ARG A 630 8.72 18.33 -8.87
CA ARG A 630 10.15 18.65 -9.02
C ARG A 630 11.02 17.46 -9.40
N ASP A 631 10.51 16.26 -9.22
CA ASP A 631 11.25 15.03 -9.46
C ASP A 631 10.33 13.89 -9.90
N ILE A 632 10.91 12.95 -10.62
CA ILE A 632 10.17 11.81 -11.19
C ILE A 632 9.81 10.79 -10.11
N ALA A 633 10.58 10.65 -9.03
CA ALA A 633 10.25 9.68 -7.98
C ALA A 633 8.93 10.05 -7.28
N SER A 634 8.73 11.33 -6.98
CA SER A 634 7.49 11.89 -6.46
C SER A 634 6.32 11.70 -7.44
N MET A 635 6.58 11.77 -8.75
CA MET A 635 5.58 11.44 -9.79
C MET A 635 5.09 10.01 -9.64
N GLU A 636 6.01 9.06 -9.69
CA GLU A 636 5.68 7.63 -9.70
C GLU A 636 4.99 7.23 -8.39
N ILE A 637 5.57 7.63 -7.25
CA ILE A 637 5.08 7.28 -5.92
C ILE A 637 3.72 7.93 -5.66
N GLY A 638 3.56 9.21 -5.97
CA GLY A 638 2.28 9.90 -5.79
C GLY A 638 1.17 9.31 -6.66
N ALA A 639 1.48 8.97 -7.92
CA ALA A 639 0.53 8.35 -8.84
C ALA A 639 0.02 7.00 -8.35
N VAL A 640 0.91 6.12 -7.89
CA VAL A 640 0.55 4.76 -7.48
C VAL A 640 -0.09 4.75 -6.09
N LEU A 641 0.53 5.40 -5.09
CA LEU A 641 0.07 5.31 -3.70
C LEU A 641 -1.12 6.23 -3.39
N GLY A 642 -1.24 7.35 -4.10
CA GLY A 642 -2.28 8.35 -3.86
C GLY A 642 -3.54 8.10 -4.69
N ILE A 643 -3.36 7.89 -6.00
CA ILE A 643 -4.46 7.99 -6.99
C ILE A 643 -4.67 6.72 -7.81
N GLY A 644 -3.96 5.64 -7.47
CA GLY A 644 -4.23 4.30 -8.00
C GLY A 644 -3.79 4.07 -9.44
N PHE A 645 -2.76 4.78 -9.92
CA PHE A 645 -2.13 4.44 -11.20
C PHE A 645 -1.65 2.98 -11.17
N PRO A 646 -1.79 2.19 -12.25
CA PRO A 646 -1.48 0.77 -12.21
C PRO A 646 -0.01 0.49 -11.90
N ASP A 647 0.23 -0.08 -10.73
CA ASP A 647 1.55 -0.46 -10.21
C ASP A 647 2.32 -1.46 -11.10
N CYS A 648 1.62 -2.26 -11.91
CA CYS A 648 2.21 -3.13 -12.93
C CYS A 648 3.00 -2.36 -14.01
N PHE A 649 2.74 -1.06 -14.13
CA PHE A 649 3.45 -0.15 -15.02
C PHE A 649 4.42 0.78 -14.29
N HIS A 650 4.64 0.55 -12.99
CA HIS A 650 5.46 1.37 -12.09
C HIS A 650 4.86 2.77 -11.82
N GLY A 651 4.50 3.53 -12.84
CA GLY A 651 3.92 4.87 -12.74
C GLY A 651 4.10 5.67 -14.05
N PRO A 652 3.76 6.97 -14.08
CA PRO A 652 3.55 7.70 -15.33
C PRO A 652 4.77 7.84 -16.25
N ALA A 653 5.94 8.21 -15.73
CA ALA A 653 7.15 8.40 -16.53
C ALA A 653 7.77 7.07 -16.95
N ARG A 654 7.72 6.02 -16.10
CA ARG A 654 8.12 4.66 -16.52
C ARG A 654 7.21 4.14 -17.61
N TYR A 655 5.89 4.29 -17.48
CA TYR A 655 4.93 3.89 -18.51
C TYR A 655 5.15 4.63 -19.82
N ALA A 656 5.39 5.94 -19.78
CA ALA A 656 5.72 6.73 -20.96
C ALA A 656 7.02 6.24 -21.63
N SER A 657 8.07 6.02 -20.84
CA SER A 657 9.35 5.47 -21.32
C SER A 657 9.20 4.09 -21.96
N MET A 658 8.31 3.25 -21.43
CA MET A 658 8.07 1.90 -21.96
C MET A 658 7.37 1.89 -23.33
N ARG A 659 6.57 2.93 -23.63
CA ARG A 659 5.88 3.09 -24.92
C ARG A 659 6.71 3.91 -25.92
N GLY A 660 7.69 4.66 -25.45
CA GLY A 660 8.42 5.65 -26.24
C GLY A 660 7.75 7.01 -26.14
N ILE A 661 8.48 8.05 -25.73
CA ILE A 661 7.92 9.39 -25.49
C ILE A 661 7.36 9.99 -26.79
N GLY A 662 8.01 9.77 -27.94
CA GLY A 662 7.48 10.19 -29.24
C GLY A 662 6.14 9.53 -29.56
N ASN A 663 6.01 8.23 -29.31
CA ASN A 663 4.76 7.50 -29.52
C ASN A 663 3.65 7.95 -28.56
N VAL A 664 4.01 8.24 -27.31
CA VAL A 664 3.07 8.77 -26.30
C VAL A 664 2.52 10.11 -26.74
N LEU A 665 3.39 11.04 -27.14
CA LEU A 665 2.98 12.36 -27.62
C LEU A 665 2.05 12.24 -28.83
N LYS A 666 2.44 11.45 -29.84
CA LYS A 666 1.63 11.24 -31.04
C LYS A 666 0.25 10.66 -30.71
N CYS A 667 0.19 9.65 -29.85
CA CYS A 667 -1.07 9.04 -29.45
C CYS A 667 -1.98 10.04 -28.70
N ILE A 668 -1.41 10.86 -27.81
CA ILE A 668 -2.17 11.92 -27.12
C ILE A 668 -2.72 12.94 -28.13
N GLU A 669 -1.91 13.36 -29.12
CA GLU A 669 -2.33 14.26 -30.20
C GLU A 669 -3.50 13.68 -31.01
N GLU A 670 -3.40 12.41 -31.42
CA GLU A 670 -4.48 11.71 -32.15
C GLU A 670 -5.77 11.60 -31.33
N LEU A 671 -5.68 11.22 -30.04
CA LEU A 671 -6.85 11.15 -29.15
C LEU A 671 -7.47 12.53 -28.91
N TYR A 672 -6.64 13.56 -28.74
CA TYR A 672 -7.09 14.93 -28.55
C TYR A 672 -7.87 15.43 -29.76
N GLU A 673 -7.33 15.24 -30.98
CA GLU A 673 -7.98 15.65 -32.23
C GLU A 673 -9.27 14.86 -32.49
N LYS A 674 -9.27 13.55 -32.23
CA LYS A 674 -10.41 12.67 -32.50
C LYS A 674 -11.58 12.86 -31.54
N PHE A 675 -11.31 13.02 -30.24
CA PHE A 675 -12.34 13.05 -29.20
C PHE A 675 -12.59 14.44 -28.61
N LEU A 676 -11.73 15.42 -28.93
CA LEU A 676 -11.82 16.81 -28.46
C LEU A 676 -11.91 16.89 -26.92
N ILE A 677 -11.11 16.07 -26.24
CA ILE A 677 -11.03 15.99 -24.77
C ILE A 677 -10.02 17.06 -24.29
N PRO A 678 -10.46 18.12 -23.58
CA PRO A 678 -9.57 19.23 -23.21
C PRO A 678 -8.33 18.81 -22.38
N HIS A 679 -8.47 17.78 -21.55
CA HIS A 679 -7.38 17.25 -20.71
C HIS A 679 -6.31 16.48 -21.49
N LEU A 680 -6.61 16.06 -22.72
CA LEU A 680 -5.64 15.42 -23.61
C LEU A 680 -4.88 16.44 -24.45
N GLU A 681 -5.05 17.74 -24.24
CA GLU A 681 -4.15 18.71 -24.84
C GLU A 681 -2.69 18.35 -24.48
N PRO A 682 -1.81 18.10 -25.46
CA PRO A 682 -0.52 17.50 -25.17
C PRO A 682 0.38 18.41 -24.32
N ALA A 683 1.00 17.83 -23.30
CA ALA A 683 1.90 18.53 -22.39
C ALA A 683 3.09 19.15 -23.15
N PRO A 684 3.38 20.45 -22.93
CA PRO A 684 4.57 21.10 -23.49
C PRO A 684 5.85 20.36 -23.10
N GLU A 685 5.88 19.76 -21.92
CA GLU A 685 7.02 18.98 -21.45
C GLU A 685 7.26 17.73 -22.29
N LEU A 686 6.22 17.02 -22.72
CA LEU A 686 6.37 15.89 -23.65
C LEU A 686 6.96 16.36 -24.98
N LYS A 687 6.48 17.48 -25.51
CA LYS A 687 7.03 18.10 -26.74
C LYS A 687 8.50 18.49 -26.57
N ARG A 688 8.86 19.05 -25.41
CA ARG A 688 10.24 19.41 -25.07
C ARG A 688 11.14 18.18 -25.02
N LEU A 689 10.71 17.10 -24.37
CA LEU A 689 11.46 15.84 -24.28
C LEU A 689 11.72 15.24 -25.67
N VAL A 690 10.69 15.18 -26.53
CA VAL A 690 10.84 14.72 -27.93
C VAL A 690 11.80 15.61 -28.71
N ALA A 691 11.68 16.94 -28.58
CA ALA A 691 12.58 17.88 -29.26
C ALA A 691 14.05 17.74 -28.79
N CYS A 692 14.26 17.32 -27.54
CA CYS A 692 15.58 16.99 -27.00
C CYS A 692 16.08 15.58 -27.36
N GLY A 693 15.32 14.80 -28.14
CA GLY A 693 15.67 13.43 -28.51
C GLY A 693 15.53 12.41 -27.37
N VAL A 694 14.75 12.73 -26.33
CA VAL A 694 14.49 11.83 -25.21
C VAL A 694 13.34 10.90 -25.57
N GLU A 695 13.65 9.62 -25.82
CA GLU A 695 12.66 8.61 -26.19
C GLU A 695 12.26 7.68 -25.03
N GLY A 696 13.02 7.66 -23.92
CA GLY A 696 12.73 6.82 -22.75
C GLY A 696 13.78 6.97 -21.65
N ASN A 697 13.85 5.99 -20.74
CA ASN A 697 14.76 5.98 -19.57
C ASN A 697 14.65 7.22 -18.69
N LEU A 698 13.42 7.69 -18.46
CA LEU A 698 13.17 8.82 -17.56
C LEU A 698 13.44 8.48 -16.09
N ILE A 699 13.52 7.19 -15.73
CA ILE A 699 13.74 6.71 -14.37
C ILE A 699 14.79 5.61 -14.28
#